data_AF-A0A9P8JRR1-F1
#
_entry.id   AF-A0A9P8JRR1-F1
#
_cell.length_a   1.000
_cell.length_b   1.000
_cell.length_c   1.000
_cell.angle_alpha   90.00
_cell.angle_beta   90.00
_cell.angle_gamma   90.00
#
_symmetry.space_group_name_H-M   'P 1'
#
loop_
_entity.id
_entity.type
_entity.pdbx_description
1 polymer ?
#
loop_
_entity_poly.entity_id
_entity_poly.type
_entity_poly.pdbx_seq_one_letter_code
_entity_poly.pdbx_strand_id
1 'polypeptide(L)'
;MPFAIFDDVRHLLVSDDNPAREEGDLDYERCAALHNAIVKHGWTASGRSLNDLPMVTAWEKDPDEWEQDIDRLHPSMVEFLKRAYDTELPDTEQRYDGMPRDYKFFYFLEGLIGPHGHEAPGYNYDEFEDFPGQYMTLYTVNDRLGSHPHGLIYNQESHECVINFTNLHFDPEYEAIPWQRLETILSVYIDMIESEKVVCLHNDVERPGDAKGMLVNGEFQWVYTQNRPEAIFADPVTGVKRNNDVMFGPWIVQPHTKEVLDGCLRTWNLLVQAIEEKMPTAPDVDTEPEYGLANEELLESAGITEDLPKQVLLRARKPRFNFIAPGLRMLTSEEIVKQPFKSIMARQDDLQTRKKMPILLFRGDDTCKASQWFPHPYKEATDIPTGLYLEGWTQDDLTPFTDATRLLLPFTIGGEDTWARTANNVSIDGTHDDLYQIGVNPFASYHGVSLLAVLQNFYAHIYQGDWSVDENGVSGTINTFREAEDEEHWDKFRGIPQGVSYMVDSKIDSRLTVDAQAVFASCFFFDIGLFMPKASITAFYWWLIPKMFKNLRVLLSIVTIYLGFAATTSFFVDLLLCSPIHYNWSLDYDEQGRSIWNSYRDFWIEWMLNFSTDVFLFCIPFFIIKSLKLRQRQKFGLIGVFSLGLITMAISFARFMIYTVSDYDLGDNDGAVMCTAEMCTSLIVASLPGLKVLITRGIKNASSTGSSSGYNKPSNTPNSQSRIANLSSRLSRPAKRPSFDDSEFELISVGASNKQFSGKTASTTGDEELDDTQITVKHDFTVEHGRDSKRGSYQNTTSLPFV
;
A
#
# COMPACT_ATOMS: atom_id res chain seq x y z
N MET A 1 -12.72 -4.50 -25.85
CA MET A 1 -11.46 -3.91 -25.34
C MET A 1 -10.31 -4.69 -25.97
N PRO A 2 -9.04 -4.27 -25.90
CA PRO A 2 -7.96 -5.26 -25.90
C PRO A 2 -8.26 -6.34 -24.85
N PHE A 3 -7.79 -7.56 -25.07
CA PHE A 3 -7.91 -8.68 -24.12
C PHE A 3 -9.33 -9.10 -23.67
N ALA A 4 -10.38 -8.67 -24.36
CA ALA A 4 -11.78 -9.02 -24.04
C ALA A 4 -12.10 -10.53 -24.04
N ILE A 5 -11.19 -11.37 -24.55
CA ILE A 5 -11.30 -12.83 -24.50
C ILE A 5 -11.06 -13.40 -23.09
N PHE A 6 -10.43 -12.64 -22.19
CA PHE A 6 -10.23 -13.03 -20.79
C PHE A 6 -11.35 -12.53 -19.85
N ASP A 7 -12.28 -11.68 -20.34
CA ASP A 7 -13.36 -11.10 -19.52
C ASP A 7 -14.16 -12.17 -18.75
N ASP A 8 -14.46 -13.30 -19.40
CA ASP A 8 -15.18 -14.42 -18.80
C ASP A 8 -14.37 -15.19 -17.73
N VAL A 9 -13.04 -15.09 -17.72
CA VAL A 9 -12.15 -15.87 -16.83
C VAL A 9 -11.35 -15.02 -15.83
N ARG A 10 -11.38 -13.68 -15.87
CA ARG A 10 -10.61 -12.87 -14.89
C ARG A 10 -10.98 -13.17 -13.43
N HIS A 11 -12.24 -13.52 -13.18
CA HIS A 11 -12.69 -13.94 -11.83
C HIS A 11 -12.09 -15.29 -11.36
N LEU A 12 -11.43 -16.03 -12.25
CA LEU A 12 -10.73 -17.29 -11.98
C LEU A 12 -9.21 -17.12 -11.85
N LEU A 13 -8.66 -15.93 -12.10
CA LEU A 13 -7.23 -15.68 -11.93
C LEU A 13 -6.81 -15.80 -10.46
N VAL A 14 -5.58 -16.27 -10.23
CA VAL A 14 -4.99 -16.34 -8.88
C VAL A 14 -4.68 -14.93 -8.38
N SER A 15 -5.29 -14.56 -7.26
CA SER A 15 -5.23 -13.22 -6.66
C SER A 15 -5.44 -13.31 -5.15
N ASP A 16 -5.26 -12.22 -4.41
CA ASP A 16 -5.45 -12.22 -2.94
C ASP A 16 -6.91 -12.52 -2.54
N ASP A 17 -7.89 -12.13 -3.37
CA ASP A 17 -9.31 -12.43 -3.19
C ASP A 17 -9.72 -13.83 -3.72
N ASN A 18 -8.89 -14.45 -4.57
CA ASN A 18 -9.11 -15.79 -5.11
C ASN A 18 -7.77 -16.56 -5.24
N PRO A 19 -7.17 -16.99 -4.12
CA PRO A 19 -5.85 -17.64 -4.13
C PRO A 19 -5.88 -19.00 -4.86
N ALA A 20 -4.71 -19.53 -5.17
CA ALA A 20 -4.55 -20.92 -5.62
C ALA A 20 -4.95 -21.90 -4.50
N ARG A 21 -5.24 -23.16 -4.83
CA ARG A 21 -5.57 -24.17 -3.81
C ARG A 21 -4.33 -24.49 -2.95
N GLU A 22 -4.45 -24.34 -1.64
CA GLU A 22 -3.40 -24.77 -0.70
C GLU A 22 -3.35 -26.31 -0.63
N GLU A 23 -4.48 -26.96 -0.37
CA GLU A 23 -4.59 -28.43 -0.24
C GLU A 23 -5.52 -29.06 -1.31
N GLY A 24 -5.28 -30.34 -1.62
CA GLY A 24 -6.17 -31.19 -2.41
C GLY A 24 -5.95 -31.16 -3.94
N ASP A 25 -6.81 -31.94 -4.62
CA ASP A 25 -6.82 -32.19 -6.06
C ASP A 25 -6.69 -30.92 -6.93
N LEU A 26 -6.04 -31.09 -8.08
CA LEU A 26 -6.00 -30.13 -9.20
C LEU A 26 -7.36 -29.45 -9.43
N ASP A 27 -7.36 -28.13 -9.55
CA ASP A 27 -8.54 -27.37 -9.97
C ASP A 27 -8.78 -27.50 -11.48
N TYR A 28 -9.20 -28.67 -11.92
CA TYR A 28 -9.33 -29.00 -13.34
C TYR A 28 -10.32 -28.11 -14.10
N GLU A 29 -11.34 -27.56 -13.44
CA GLU A 29 -12.28 -26.62 -14.05
C GLU A 29 -11.65 -25.23 -14.21
N ARG A 30 -11.00 -24.71 -13.17
CA ARG A 30 -10.26 -23.44 -13.21
C ARG A 30 -9.11 -23.50 -14.22
N CYS A 31 -8.28 -24.54 -14.15
CA CYS A 31 -7.12 -24.72 -15.03
C CYS A 31 -7.55 -24.87 -16.50
N ALA A 32 -8.57 -25.68 -16.80
CA ALA A 32 -9.05 -25.81 -18.18
C ALA A 32 -9.68 -24.51 -18.70
N ALA A 33 -10.40 -23.75 -17.86
CA ALA A 33 -10.93 -22.44 -18.25
C ALA A 33 -9.83 -21.44 -18.61
N LEU A 34 -8.79 -21.32 -17.76
CA LEU A 34 -7.64 -20.43 -17.99
C LEU A 34 -6.84 -20.87 -19.23
N HIS A 35 -6.50 -22.16 -19.35
CA HIS A 35 -5.85 -22.74 -20.53
C HIS A 35 -6.63 -22.43 -21.81
N ASN A 36 -7.93 -22.72 -21.84
CA ASN A 36 -8.78 -22.50 -23.01
C ASN A 36 -8.90 -21.01 -23.37
N ALA A 37 -8.72 -20.09 -22.43
CA ALA A 37 -8.69 -18.67 -22.72
C ALA A 37 -7.38 -18.25 -23.40
N ILE A 38 -6.23 -18.79 -22.97
CA ILE A 38 -4.92 -18.59 -23.64
C ILE A 38 -4.96 -19.13 -25.07
N VAL A 39 -5.52 -20.34 -25.28
CA VAL A 39 -5.76 -20.92 -26.61
C VAL A 39 -6.59 -19.96 -27.48
N LYS A 40 -7.79 -19.56 -27.01
CA LYS A 40 -8.66 -18.62 -27.75
C LYS A 40 -7.99 -17.29 -28.04
N HIS A 41 -7.16 -16.75 -27.13
CA HIS A 41 -6.37 -15.55 -27.37
C HIS A 41 -5.37 -15.78 -28.50
N GLY A 42 -4.48 -16.77 -28.38
CA GLY A 42 -3.46 -17.07 -29.40
C GLY A 42 -4.06 -17.30 -30.78
N TRP A 43 -5.21 -17.97 -30.85
CA TRP A 43 -5.95 -18.17 -32.10
C TRP A 43 -6.45 -16.85 -32.69
N THR A 44 -7.24 -16.09 -31.92
CA THR A 44 -7.92 -14.89 -32.43
C THR A 44 -6.98 -13.71 -32.66
N ALA A 45 -6.00 -13.48 -31.79
CA ALA A 45 -4.96 -12.45 -31.98
C ALA A 45 -4.11 -12.72 -33.23
N SER A 46 -3.87 -13.99 -33.58
CA SER A 46 -3.20 -14.34 -34.84
C SER A 46 -4.01 -14.00 -36.10
N GLY A 47 -5.26 -13.54 -35.99
CA GLY A 47 -6.13 -13.16 -37.10
C GLY A 47 -7.13 -14.22 -37.54
N ARG A 48 -7.25 -15.33 -36.80
CA ARG A 48 -8.17 -16.42 -37.11
C ARG A 48 -9.55 -16.18 -36.47
N SER A 49 -10.61 -16.63 -37.13
CA SER A 49 -11.98 -16.53 -36.60
C SER A 49 -12.16 -17.48 -35.43
N LEU A 50 -12.79 -17.02 -34.33
CA LEU A 50 -13.15 -17.88 -33.20
C LEU A 50 -14.14 -19.00 -33.59
N ASN A 51 -14.92 -18.80 -34.66
CA ASN A 51 -15.83 -19.84 -35.20
C ASN A 51 -15.09 -21.00 -35.87
N ASP A 52 -13.82 -20.80 -36.23
CA ASP A 52 -12.99 -21.78 -36.95
C ASP A 52 -12.00 -22.48 -35.99
N LEU A 53 -12.01 -22.14 -34.69
CA LEU A 53 -11.20 -22.78 -33.65
C LEU A 53 -11.65 -24.24 -33.44
N PRO A 54 -10.76 -25.24 -33.52
CA PRO A 54 -11.08 -26.60 -33.13
C PRO A 54 -11.35 -26.67 -31.63
N MET A 55 -12.59 -26.98 -31.25
CA MET A 55 -12.96 -27.23 -29.84
C MET A 55 -12.76 -28.71 -29.47
N VAL A 56 -11.72 -29.34 -30.01
CA VAL A 56 -11.32 -30.71 -29.71
C VAL A 56 -10.44 -30.68 -28.47
N THR A 57 -10.77 -31.47 -27.45
CA THR A 57 -9.96 -31.55 -26.23
C THR A 57 -8.75 -32.48 -26.40
N ALA A 58 -7.72 -32.28 -25.57
CA ALA A 58 -6.52 -33.13 -25.58
C ALA A 58 -6.84 -34.62 -25.39
N TRP A 59 -7.93 -34.95 -24.67
CA TRP A 59 -8.44 -36.31 -24.56
C TRP A 59 -9.19 -36.80 -25.81
N GLU A 60 -10.02 -35.96 -26.44
CA GLU A 60 -10.83 -36.34 -27.62
C GLU A 60 -10.00 -36.54 -28.90
N LYS A 61 -8.76 -36.03 -28.92
CA LYS A 61 -7.80 -36.20 -29.99
C LYS A 61 -7.37 -37.67 -30.17
N ASP A 62 -6.82 -38.25 -29.10
CA ASP A 62 -6.21 -39.58 -29.08
C ASP A 62 -6.83 -40.48 -27.98
N PRO A 63 -8.16 -40.67 -27.96
CA PRO A 63 -8.87 -41.25 -26.81
C PRO A 63 -8.54 -42.72 -26.56
N ASP A 64 -8.33 -43.51 -27.63
CA ASP A 64 -7.95 -44.93 -27.53
C ASP A 64 -6.58 -45.13 -26.86
N GLU A 65 -5.72 -44.10 -26.84
CA GLU A 65 -4.39 -44.15 -26.23
C GLU A 65 -4.43 -43.63 -24.78
N TRP A 66 -5.14 -42.53 -24.52
CA TRP A 66 -5.42 -42.09 -23.16
C TRP A 66 -6.22 -43.11 -22.33
N GLU A 67 -7.07 -43.94 -22.96
CA GLU A 67 -7.73 -45.08 -22.29
C GLU A 67 -6.78 -46.25 -21.95
N GLN A 68 -5.61 -46.35 -22.58
CA GLN A 68 -4.60 -47.36 -22.23
C GLN A 68 -3.76 -46.95 -21.01
N ASP A 69 -3.41 -45.66 -20.90
CA ASP A 69 -2.67 -45.10 -19.78
C ASP A 69 -3.55 -44.59 -18.62
N ILE A 70 -4.87 -44.80 -18.66
CA ILE A 70 -5.81 -44.27 -17.66
C ILE A 70 -5.50 -44.68 -16.21
N ASP A 71 -4.98 -45.90 -15.99
CA ASP A 71 -4.56 -46.39 -14.67
C ASP A 71 -3.28 -45.69 -14.15
N ARG A 72 -2.56 -44.96 -15.01
CA ARG A 72 -1.40 -44.12 -14.65
C ARG A 72 -1.77 -42.68 -14.30
N LEU A 73 -2.98 -42.21 -14.63
CA LEU A 73 -3.36 -40.81 -14.52
C LEU A 73 -4.27 -40.56 -13.31
N HIS A 74 -3.98 -39.49 -12.56
CA HIS A 74 -4.85 -39.08 -11.46
C HIS A 74 -6.22 -38.63 -12.00
N PRO A 75 -7.36 -39.00 -11.38
CA PRO A 75 -8.70 -38.69 -11.92
C PRO A 75 -8.96 -37.19 -12.19
N SER A 76 -8.36 -36.29 -11.41
CA SER A 76 -8.47 -34.84 -11.67
C SER A 76 -7.64 -34.37 -12.88
N MET A 77 -6.53 -35.02 -13.22
CA MET A 77 -5.79 -34.78 -14.47
C MET A 77 -6.58 -35.30 -15.68
N VAL A 78 -7.18 -36.48 -15.57
CA VAL A 78 -8.10 -37.04 -16.58
C VAL A 78 -9.27 -36.07 -16.86
N GLU A 79 -9.86 -35.46 -15.84
CA GLU A 79 -10.93 -34.47 -16.01
C GLU A 79 -10.43 -33.11 -16.54
N PHE A 80 -9.16 -32.74 -16.36
CA PHE A 80 -8.54 -31.59 -17.01
C PHE A 80 -8.33 -31.82 -18.51
N LEU A 81 -7.74 -32.96 -18.91
CA LEU A 81 -7.47 -33.30 -20.32
C LEU A 81 -8.75 -33.43 -21.18
N LYS A 82 -9.88 -33.81 -20.56
CA LYS A 82 -11.22 -33.81 -21.19
C LYS A 82 -11.88 -32.43 -21.29
N ARG A 83 -11.20 -31.35 -20.87
CA ARG A 83 -11.72 -29.97 -20.89
C ARG A 83 -10.77 -28.99 -21.56
N ALA A 84 -9.46 -29.20 -21.44
CA ALA A 84 -8.45 -28.40 -22.12
C ALA A 84 -8.42 -28.73 -23.64
N TYR A 85 -8.44 -27.69 -24.47
CA TYR A 85 -8.35 -27.82 -25.93
C TYR A 85 -6.95 -28.23 -26.38
N ASP A 86 -6.86 -29.03 -27.44
CA ASP A 86 -5.59 -29.27 -28.12
C ASP A 86 -5.13 -28.03 -28.91
N THR A 87 -3.83 -27.98 -29.23
CA THR A 87 -3.20 -26.89 -29.98
C THR A 87 -2.64 -27.31 -31.34
N GLU A 88 -2.94 -28.51 -31.86
CA GLU A 88 -2.66 -28.82 -33.25
C GLU A 88 -3.61 -28.09 -34.23
N LEU A 89 -3.12 -27.80 -35.44
CA LEU A 89 -3.89 -27.12 -36.47
C LEU A 89 -4.67 -28.10 -37.34
N PRO A 90 -5.86 -27.68 -37.83
CA PRO A 90 -6.57 -28.42 -38.87
C PRO A 90 -5.73 -28.63 -40.14
N ASP A 91 -5.86 -29.82 -40.76
CA ASP A 91 -5.36 -30.15 -42.10
C ASP A 91 -5.71 -29.12 -43.19
N THR A 92 -6.73 -28.28 -42.94
CA THR A 92 -7.19 -27.22 -43.86
C THR A 92 -6.32 -25.97 -43.86
N GLU A 93 -5.40 -25.79 -42.90
CA GLU A 93 -4.49 -24.63 -42.87
C GLU A 93 -3.35 -24.74 -43.90
N GLN A 94 -3.07 -23.64 -44.60
CA GLN A 94 -1.95 -23.58 -45.54
C GLN A 94 -0.60 -23.47 -44.83
N ARG A 95 0.16 -24.56 -44.91
CA ARG A 95 1.59 -24.66 -44.60
C ARG A 95 2.39 -23.50 -45.21
N TYR A 96 3.18 -22.81 -44.39
CA TYR A 96 4.04 -21.71 -44.82
C TYR A 96 5.41 -22.27 -45.24
N ASP A 97 5.81 -22.02 -46.48
CA ASP A 97 7.04 -22.55 -47.11
C ASP A 97 7.24 -24.07 -46.93
N GLY A 98 6.15 -24.83 -46.88
CA GLY A 98 6.13 -26.29 -46.69
C GLY A 98 6.16 -26.76 -45.23
N MET A 99 6.55 -25.92 -44.28
CA MET A 99 6.39 -26.16 -42.84
C MET A 99 4.93 -25.95 -42.43
N PRO A 100 4.43 -26.59 -41.36
CA PRO A 100 3.23 -26.10 -40.68
C PRO A 100 3.34 -24.59 -40.42
N ARG A 101 2.21 -23.87 -40.39
CA ARG A 101 2.20 -22.69 -39.53
C ARG A 101 2.27 -23.26 -38.11
N ASP A 102 3.22 -22.85 -37.30
CA ASP A 102 3.21 -23.29 -35.91
C ASP A 102 2.18 -22.47 -35.12
N TYR A 103 1.05 -23.10 -34.81
CA TYR A 103 0.25 -22.67 -33.68
C TYR A 103 0.86 -23.31 -32.42
N LYS A 104 1.22 -22.46 -31.46
CA LYS A 104 1.84 -22.85 -30.19
C LYS A 104 0.99 -22.27 -29.06
N PHE A 105 0.86 -22.99 -27.95
CA PHE A 105 0.04 -22.60 -26.80
C PHE A 105 0.46 -21.24 -26.22
N PHE A 106 1.74 -21.07 -25.91
CA PHE A 106 2.29 -19.84 -25.33
C PHE A 106 3.73 -19.60 -25.80
N TYR A 107 4.35 -18.48 -25.45
CA TYR A 107 5.74 -18.20 -25.85
C TYR A 107 6.76 -19.20 -25.26
N PHE A 108 6.52 -19.67 -24.03
CA PHE A 108 7.40 -20.59 -23.33
C PHE A 108 7.09 -22.08 -23.56
N LEU A 109 5.86 -22.41 -23.98
CA LEU A 109 5.33 -23.78 -24.05
C LEU A 109 4.64 -24.03 -25.40
N GLU A 110 4.97 -25.14 -26.04
CA GLU A 110 4.48 -25.53 -27.36
C GLU A 110 3.00 -25.92 -27.33
N GLY A 111 2.60 -26.78 -26.40
CA GLY A 111 1.27 -27.38 -26.32
C GLY A 111 1.17 -28.34 -25.14
N LEU A 112 -0.01 -28.91 -24.92
CA LEU A 112 -0.14 -30.09 -24.05
C LEU A 112 0.54 -31.29 -24.72
N ILE A 113 1.09 -32.19 -23.92
CA ILE A 113 1.66 -33.43 -24.44
C ILE A 113 0.55 -34.38 -24.94
N GLY A 114 0.78 -35.07 -26.06
CA GLY A 114 -0.05 -36.20 -26.48
C GLY A 114 0.35 -37.51 -25.78
N PRO A 115 -0.49 -38.57 -25.84
CA PRO A 115 -0.23 -39.83 -25.13
C PRO A 115 1.04 -40.56 -25.61
N HIS A 116 1.38 -40.50 -26.89
CA HIS A 116 2.70 -40.92 -27.41
C HIS A 116 3.90 -40.28 -26.68
N GLY A 117 3.73 -39.09 -26.08
CA GLY A 117 4.73 -38.45 -25.24
C GLY A 117 4.82 -39.05 -23.84
N HIS A 118 3.72 -39.58 -23.28
CA HIS A 118 3.75 -40.39 -22.06
C HIS A 118 4.43 -41.75 -22.25
N GLU A 119 4.41 -42.32 -23.46
CA GLU A 119 5.19 -43.54 -23.77
C GLU A 119 6.70 -43.26 -23.96
N ALA A 120 7.10 -42.01 -24.20
CA ALA A 120 8.46 -41.67 -24.60
C ALA A 120 9.43 -41.62 -23.39
N PRO A 121 10.57 -42.36 -23.43
CA PRO A 121 11.56 -42.34 -22.35
C PRO A 121 12.06 -40.93 -22.02
N GLY A 122 11.97 -40.56 -20.74
CA GLY A 122 12.36 -39.25 -20.20
C GLY A 122 11.22 -38.24 -20.03
N TYR A 123 10.02 -38.48 -20.55
CA TYR A 123 8.85 -37.59 -20.36
C TYR A 123 7.92 -38.03 -19.22
N ASN A 124 7.89 -39.34 -18.95
CA ASN A 124 7.08 -40.00 -17.91
C ASN A 124 7.85 -40.32 -16.61
N TYR A 125 9.16 -40.06 -16.62
CA TYR A 125 10.07 -40.21 -15.47
C TYR A 125 10.10 -41.60 -14.79
N ASP A 126 9.68 -42.65 -15.50
CA ASP A 126 9.72 -44.06 -15.04
C ASP A 126 11.15 -44.60 -14.76
N GLU A 127 12.18 -43.81 -15.04
CA GLU A 127 13.59 -44.12 -14.73
C GLU A 127 13.97 -43.84 -13.26
N PHE A 128 13.15 -43.11 -12.50
CA PHE A 128 13.31 -42.99 -11.04
C PHE A 128 12.61 -44.17 -10.32
N GLU A 129 13.38 -45.17 -9.91
CA GLU A 129 12.86 -46.39 -9.23
C GLU A 129 12.01 -46.08 -7.96
N ASP A 130 12.27 -44.95 -7.30
CA ASP A 130 11.55 -44.51 -6.09
C ASP A 130 10.25 -43.73 -6.35
N PHE A 131 10.00 -43.24 -7.59
CA PHE A 131 8.85 -42.35 -7.92
C PHE A 131 8.01 -42.79 -9.14
N PRO A 132 7.69 -44.09 -9.33
CA PRO A 132 7.05 -44.60 -10.55
C PRO A 132 5.68 -43.98 -10.81
N GLY A 133 5.50 -43.32 -11.96
CA GLY A 133 4.25 -42.67 -12.36
C GLY A 133 3.86 -41.39 -11.60
N GLN A 134 4.70 -40.88 -10.69
CA GLN A 134 4.41 -39.66 -9.94
C GLN A 134 4.48 -38.39 -10.81
N TYR A 135 5.43 -38.33 -11.74
CA TYR A 135 5.74 -37.13 -12.51
C TYR A 135 5.38 -37.30 -14.00
N MET A 136 4.93 -36.22 -14.65
CA MET A 136 4.74 -36.18 -16.10
C MET A 136 5.18 -34.83 -16.67
N THR A 137 5.75 -34.81 -17.87
CA THR A 137 5.75 -33.60 -18.71
C THR A 137 4.30 -33.32 -19.15
N LEU A 138 3.68 -32.24 -18.67
CA LEU A 138 2.31 -31.88 -19.03
C LEU A 138 2.25 -30.98 -20.28
N TYR A 139 3.24 -30.10 -20.45
CA TYR A 139 3.42 -29.28 -21.65
C TYR A 139 4.86 -29.36 -22.14
N THR A 140 5.06 -29.48 -23.45
CA THR A 140 6.40 -29.43 -24.06
C THR A 140 6.95 -27.99 -24.09
N VAL A 141 8.27 -27.84 -23.94
CA VAL A 141 8.94 -26.54 -23.98
C VAL A 141 8.98 -25.96 -25.40
N ASN A 142 9.09 -24.64 -25.52
CA ASN A 142 9.59 -23.99 -26.73
C ASN A 142 10.99 -24.55 -27.08
N ASP A 143 11.09 -25.23 -28.22
CA ASP A 143 12.25 -26.01 -28.69
C ASP A 143 13.56 -25.20 -28.85
N ARG A 144 13.46 -23.87 -28.82
CA ARG A 144 14.61 -22.97 -28.84
C ARG A 144 15.23 -22.76 -27.46
N LEU A 145 14.44 -22.86 -26.38
CA LEU A 145 14.89 -22.54 -25.01
C LEU A 145 15.81 -23.63 -24.40
N GLY A 146 15.61 -24.89 -24.78
CA GLY A 146 16.36 -26.00 -24.21
C GLY A 146 16.44 -27.22 -25.14
N SER A 147 17.52 -27.99 -25.03
CA SER A 147 17.74 -29.22 -25.78
C SER A 147 16.95 -30.42 -25.23
N HIS A 148 16.21 -30.24 -24.15
CA HIS A 148 15.39 -31.25 -23.49
C HIS A 148 13.92 -30.79 -23.45
N PRO A 149 12.95 -31.66 -23.78
CA PRO A 149 11.59 -31.25 -24.15
C PRO A 149 10.62 -31.02 -22.97
N HIS A 150 11.11 -31.11 -21.72
CA HIS A 150 10.30 -31.33 -20.51
C HIS A 150 9.38 -30.17 -20.07
N GLY A 151 9.61 -28.95 -20.56
CA GLY A 151 8.70 -27.80 -20.39
C GLY A 151 8.13 -27.61 -18.98
N LEU A 152 6.83 -27.88 -18.83
CA LEU A 152 6.11 -27.81 -17.56
C LEU A 152 5.82 -29.23 -17.08
N ILE A 153 6.42 -29.60 -15.95
CA ILE A 153 6.33 -30.91 -15.30
C ILE A 153 5.29 -30.84 -14.19
N TYR A 154 4.46 -31.88 -14.05
CA TYR A 154 3.39 -31.99 -13.07
C TYR A 154 3.64 -33.16 -12.11
N ASN A 155 3.44 -32.94 -10.81
CA ASN A 155 3.46 -33.95 -9.75
C ASN A 155 2.02 -34.40 -9.44
N GLN A 156 1.72 -35.68 -9.64
CA GLN A 156 0.39 -36.25 -9.43
C GLN A 156 -0.01 -36.42 -7.96
N GLU A 157 0.93 -36.40 -7.01
CA GLU A 157 0.65 -36.54 -5.58
C GLU A 157 0.43 -35.18 -4.89
N SER A 158 1.25 -34.16 -5.19
CA SER A 158 1.06 -32.81 -4.62
C SER A 158 0.11 -31.93 -5.44
N HIS A 159 -0.16 -32.32 -6.70
CA HIS A 159 -0.92 -31.55 -7.69
C HIS A 159 -0.30 -30.18 -8.01
N GLU A 160 1.02 -30.10 -7.94
CA GLU A 160 1.82 -28.92 -8.29
C GLU A 160 2.60 -29.14 -9.60
N CYS A 161 3.16 -28.04 -10.09
CA CYS A 161 3.93 -27.95 -11.32
C CYS A 161 5.29 -27.32 -11.07
N VAL A 162 6.30 -27.71 -11.85
CA VAL A 162 7.59 -27.02 -11.94
C VAL A 162 7.93 -26.81 -13.41
N ILE A 163 8.51 -25.67 -13.75
CA ILE A 163 8.87 -25.35 -15.13
C ILE A 163 10.39 -25.49 -15.30
N ASN A 164 10.83 -26.43 -16.14
CA ASN A 164 12.24 -26.67 -16.42
C ASN A 164 12.62 -26.13 -17.80
N PHE A 165 13.09 -24.88 -17.84
CA PHE A 165 13.67 -24.24 -19.02
C PHE A 165 15.15 -24.59 -19.25
N THR A 166 15.74 -25.51 -18.50
CA THR A 166 17.19 -25.73 -18.50
C THR A 166 17.61 -26.91 -19.38
N ASN A 167 18.89 -26.93 -19.76
CA ASN A 167 19.53 -28.09 -20.39
C ASN A 167 19.97 -29.15 -19.37
N LEU A 168 19.43 -29.12 -18.14
CA LEU A 168 19.64 -30.15 -17.13
C LEU A 168 18.48 -31.13 -17.16
N HIS A 169 18.78 -32.41 -16.95
CA HIS A 169 17.76 -33.40 -16.63
C HIS A 169 16.97 -32.92 -15.41
N PHE A 170 15.65 -33.13 -15.42
CA PHE A 170 14.82 -32.90 -14.24
C PHE A 170 15.29 -33.80 -13.10
N ASP A 171 15.35 -33.22 -11.90
CA ASP A 171 15.72 -33.90 -10.67
C ASP A 171 14.69 -33.48 -9.60
N PRO A 172 13.84 -34.41 -9.10
CA PRO A 172 12.81 -34.08 -8.12
C PRO A 172 13.37 -33.70 -6.74
N GLU A 173 14.63 -34.03 -6.44
CA GLU A 173 15.30 -33.62 -5.18
C GLU A 173 15.94 -32.22 -5.28
N TYR A 174 15.89 -31.56 -6.45
CA TYR A 174 16.51 -30.26 -6.66
C TYR A 174 15.66 -29.08 -6.14
N GLU A 175 15.72 -28.87 -4.82
CA GLU A 175 14.95 -27.85 -4.05
C GLU A 175 15.03 -26.39 -4.55
N ALA A 176 15.92 -26.07 -5.51
CA ALA A 176 16.19 -24.69 -5.93
C ALA A 176 15.05 -24.04 -6.75
N ILE A 177 14.21 -24.81 -7.44
CA ILE A 177 13.08 -24.26 -8.22
C ILE A 177 11.77 -24.54 -7.46
N PRO A 178 11.05 -23.50 -6.99
CA PRO A 178 9.85 -23.71 -6.19
C PRO A 178 8.68 -24.21 -7.06
N TRP A 179 8.06 -25.31 -6.62
CA TRP A 179 6.82 -25.84 -7.17
C TRP A 179 5.67 -24.82 -7.05
N GLN A 180 4.73 -24.84 -7.99
CA GLN A 180 3.60 -23.89 -8.12
C GLN A 180 2.34 -24.62 -8.57
N ARG A 181 1.15 -24.19 -8.11
CA ARG A 181 -0.13 -24.71 -8.63
C ARG A 181 -0.34 -24.32 -10.11
N LEU A 182 -1.00 -25.18 -10.88
CA LEU A 182 -1.21 -24.96 -12.32
C LEU A 182 -2.05 -23.70 -12.60
N GLU A 183 -3.05 -23.42 -11.77
CA GLU A 183 -3.83 -22.18 -11.88
C GLU A 183 -2.98 -20.92 -11.67
N THR A 184 -1.92 -20.98 -10.88
CA THR A 184 -0.98 -19.86 -10.68
C THR A 184 -0.19 -19.59 -11.95
N ILE A 185 0.41 -20.63 -12.54
CA ILE A 185 1.19 -20.51 -13.79
C ILE A 185 0.31 -19.98 -14.93
N LEU A 186 -0.89 -20.54 -15.09
CA LEU A 186 -1.83 -20.10 -16.13
C LEU A 186 -2.34 -18.67 -15.90
N SER A 187 -2.47 -18.23 -14.65
CA SER A 187 -2.80 -16.83 -14.34
C SER A 187 -1.66 -15.89 -14.72
N VAL A 188 -0.43 -16.20 -14.30
CA VAL A 188 0.77 -15.41 -14.66
C VAL A 188 0.96 -15.31 -16.17
N TYR A 189 0.66 -16.36 -16.94
CA TYR A 189 0.70 -16.30 -18.41
C TYR A 189 -0.39 -15.42 -19.01
N ILE A 190 -1.57 -15.31 -18.40
CA ILE A 190 -2.60 -14.33 -18.80
C ILE A 190 -2.15 -12.91 -18.44
N ASP A 191 -1.58 -12.69 -17.25
CA ASP A 191 -1.04 -11.38 -16.83
C ASP A 191 0.08 -10.91 -17.77
N MET A 192 0.96 -11.83 -18.21
CA MET A 192 1.98 -11.55 -19.22
C MET A 192 1.40 -11.18 -20.59
N ILE A 193 0.18 -11.60 -20.92
CA ILE A 193 -0.53 -11.21 -22.14
C ILE A 193 -1.23 -9.85 -21.96
N GLU A 194 -1.99 -9.66 -20.87
CA GLU A 194 -2.73 -8.40 -20.64
C GLU A 194 -1.81 -7.19 -20.41
N SER A 195 -0.61 -7.41 -19.88
CA SER A 195 0.47 -6.39 -19.76
C SER A 195 1.28 -6.16 -21.05
N GLU A 196 0.95 -6.85 -22.15
CA GLU A 196 1.71 -6.88 -23.40
C GLU A 196 3.18 -7.37 -23.27
N LYS A 197 3.57 -8.05 -22.18
CA LYS A 197 4.93 -8.64 -22.06
C LYS A 197 5.14 -9.82 -23.02
N VAL A 198 4.08 -10.58 -23.33
CA VAL A 198 4.03 -11.62 -24.36
C VAL A 198 2.84 -11.34 -25.27
N VAL A 199 3.11 -11.10 -26.55
CA VAL A 199 2.10 -10.70 -27.54
C VAL A 199 1.98 -11.78 -28.62
N CYS A 200 0.75 -12.20 -28.93
CA CYS A 200 0.47 -12.97 -30.13
C CYS A 200 0.34 -11.99 -31.31
N LEU A 201 1.25 -12.05 -32.28
CA LEU A 201 1.24 -11.19 -33.45
C LEU A 201 0.23 -11.69 -34.51
N HIS A 202 -0.53 -10.76 -35.07
CA HIS A 202 -1.41 -11.03 -36.20
C HIS A 202 -0.62 -11.59 -37.40
N ASN A 203 -1.14 -12.63 -38.07
CA ASN A 203 -0.42 -13.36 -39.14
C ASN A 203 0.05 -12.45 -40.30
N ASP A 204 -0.64 -11.33 -40.55
CA ASP A 204 -0.30 -10.36 -41.61
C ASP A 204 0.78 -9.33 -41.21
N VAL A 205 1.31 -9.35 -39.97
CA VAL A 205 2.47 -8.53 -39.61
C VAL A 205 3.73 -9.14 -40.21
N GLU A 206 4.44 -8.38 -41.04
CA GLU A 206 5.58 -8.82 -41.84
C GLU A 206 6.87 -8.06 -41.48
N ARG A 207 8.04 -8.72 -41.61
CA ARG A 207 9.34 -8.07 -41.34
C ARG A 207 9.75 -7.20 -42.54
N PRO A 208 10.23 -5.96 -42.33
CA PRO A 208 10.85 -5.18 -43.39
C PRO A 208 12.07 -5.90 -43.96
N GLY A 209 12.08 -6.14 -45.28
CA GLY A 209 13.18 -6.81 -45.98
C GLY A 209 12.94 -8.27 -46.34
N ASP A 210 11.91 -8.91 -45.78
CA ASP A 210 11.42 -10.20 -46.27
C ASP A 210 10.98 -10.08 -47.74
N ALA A 211 10.89 -11.20 -48.47
CA ALA A 211 10.39 -11.26 -49.84
C ALA A 211 9.21 -12.23 -49.95
N LYS A 212 8.11 -11.80 -50.59
CA LYS A 212 6.89 -12.59 -50.79
C LYS A 212 6.73 -12.92 -52.28
N GLY A 213 6.50 -14.19 -52.60
CA GLY A 213 6.23 -14.63 -53.97
C GLY A 213 4.80 -14.28 -54.38
N MET A 214 4.62 -13.48 -55.44
CA MET A 214 3.31 -12.99 -55.87
C MET A 214 3.15 -13.03 -57.40
N LEU A 215 1.90 -13.12 -57.87
CA LEU A 215 1.56 -13.02 -59.30
C LEU A 215 1.36 -11.57 -59.72
N VAL A 216 2.44 -10.91 -60.16
CA VAL A 216 2.40 -9.54 -60.67
C VAL A 216 2.12 -9.58 -62.18
N ASN A 217 1.00 -8.99 -62.61
CA ASN A 217 0.52 -9.02 -64.01
C ASN A 217 0.38 -10.44 -64.61
N GLY A 218 0.28 -11.48 -63.77
CA GLY A 218 0.21 -12.88 -64.19
C GLY A 218 1.55 -13.62 -64.22
N GLU A 219 2.68 -12.94 -63.98
CA GLU A 219 3.99 -13.57 -63.80
C GLU A 219 4.35 -13.70 -62.32
N PHE A 220 4.98 -14.81 -61.92
CA PHE A 220 5.45 -14.99 -60.54
C PHE A 220 6.73 -14.18 -60.31
N GLN A 221 6.68 -13.27 -59.34
CA GLN A 221 7.79 -12.38 -58.96
C GLN A 221 7.96 -12.35 -57.44
N TRP A 222 9.21 -12.32 -56.98
CA TRP A 222 9.54 -12.06 -55.58
C TRP A 222 9.52 -10.55 -55.34
N VAL A 223 8.64 -10.09 -54.44
CA VAL A 223 8.49 -8.67 -54.09
C VAL A 223 8.85 -8.48 -52.62
N TYR A 224 9.81 -7.61 -52.34
CA TYR A 224 10.18 -7.25 -50.98
C TYR A 224 9.03 -6.55 -50.25
N THR A 225 8.82 -6.88 -48.97
CA THR A 225 7.71 -6.37 -48.14
C THR A 225 7.66 -4.84 -48.12
N GLN A 226 8.80 -4.19 -47.94
CA GLN A 226 8.98 -2.73 -47.97
C GLN A 226 8.52 -2.02 -49.27
N ASN A 227 8.36 -2.76 -50.37
CA ASN A 227 7.89 -2.23 -51.65
C ASN A 227 6.38 -2.41 -51.87
N ARG A 228 5.65 -2.99 -50.90
CA ARG A 228 4.21 -3.23 -50.99
C ARG A 228 3.43 -2.19 -50.18
N PRO A 229 2.45 -1.48 -50.76
CA PRO A 229 1.67 -0.47 -50.04
C PRO A 229 0.70 -1.07 -49.00
N GLU A 230 0.41 -2.37 -49.08
CA GLU A 230 -0.47 -3.10 -48.16
C GLU A 230 0.26 -3.93 -47.09
N ALA A 231 1.59 -3.83 -46.97
CA ALA A 231 2.34 -4.53 -45.94
C ALA A 231 2.20 -3.87 -44.55
N ILE A 232 1.92 -4.68 -43.53
CA ILE A 232 1.78 -4.25 -42.14
C ILE A 232 3.10 -4.56 -41.42
N PHE A 233 3.82 -3.54 -40.96
CA PHE A 233 5.15 -3.69 -40.34
C PHE A 233 5.15 -3.67 -38.80
N ALA A 234 3.99 -3.41 -38.21
CA ALA A 234 3.74 -3.39 -36.77
C ALA A 234 2.28 -3.81 -36.54
N ASP A 235 2.02 -4.55 -35.48
CA ASP A 235 0.67 -4.96 -35.09
C ASP A 235 -0.23 -3.73 -34.84
N PRO A 236 -1.46 -3.69 -35.39
CA PRO A 236 -2.31 -2.50 -35.33
C PRO A 236 -2.97 -2.24 -33.97
N VAL A 237 -2.87 -3.18 -33.01
CA VAL A 237 -3.41 -3.03 -31.64
C VAL A 237 -2.31 -2.65 -30.67
N THR A 238 -1.20 -3.41 -30.68
CA THR A 238 -0.10 -3.33 -29.71
C THR A 238 1.11 -2.54 -30.21
N GLY A 239 1.21 -2.28 -31.52
CA GLY A 239 2.37 -1.62 -32.14
C GLY A 239 3.63 -2.49 -32.26
N VAL A 240 3.58 -3.75 -31.81
CA VAL A 240 4.73 -4.65 -31.76
C VAL A 240 5.14 -5.11 -33.17
N LYS A 241 6.45 -5.19 -33.42
CA LYS A 241 7.02 -5.48 -34.76
C LYS A 241 7.46 -6.93 -34.85
N ARG A 242 7.26 -7.55 -36.00
CA ARG A 242 7.70 -8.93 -36.26
C ARG A 242 9.22 -9.05 -36.15
N ASN A 243 9.69 -9.96 -35.30
CA ASN A 243 11.10 -10.33 -35.22
C ASN A 243 11.28 -11.86 -35.12
N ASN A 244 11.44 -12.52 -36.27
CA ASN A 244 11.53 -13.98 -36.40
C ASN A 244 12.62 -14.61 -35.51
N ASP A 245 13.63 -13.83 -35.15
CA ASP A 245 14.80 -14.23 -34.38
C ASP A 245 14.43 -14.52 -32.91
N VAL A 246 13.38 -13.86 -32.39
CA VAL A 246 12.92 -13.93 -30.98
C VAL A 246 11.44 -14.35 -30.85
N MET A 247 10.88 -14.94 -31.91
CA MET A 247 9.49 -15.41 -31.98
C MET A 247 9.36 -16.92 -31.86
N PHE A 248 8.25 -17.37 -31.28
CA PHE A 248 7.86 -18.79 -31.20
C PHE A 248 6.40 -18.97 -31.62
N GLY A 249 6.17 -19.68 -32.73
CA GLY A 249 4.87 -19.68 -33.40
C GLY A 249 4.44 -18.24 -33.76
N PRO A 250 3.23 -17.79 -33.35
CA PRO A 250 2.82 -16.40 -33.49
C PRO A 250 3.28 -15.48 -32.34
N TRP A 251 3.82 -16.04 -31.25
CA TRP A 251 4.15 -15.31 -30.03
C TRP A 251 5.50 -14.59 -30.12
N ILE A 252 5.57 -13.40 -29.54
CA ILE A 252 6.79 -12.64 -29.30
C ILE A 252 6.82 -12.16 -27.85
N VAL A 253 7.99 -12.22 -27.21
CA VAL A 253 8.23 -11.64 -25.89
C VAL A 253 8.84 -10.24 -26.03
N GLN A 254 8.34 -9.27 -25.28
CA GLN A 254 8.81 -7.88 -25.34
C GLN A 254 9.98 -7.63 -24.36
N PRO A 255 11.06 -6.94 -24.80
CA PRO A 255 12.17 -6.54 -23.93
C PRO A 255 11.70 -5.80 -22.66
N HIS A 256 10.79 -4.85 -22.84
CA HIS A 256 10.06 -4.14 -21.80
C HIS A 256 8.65 -3.84 -22.32
N THR A 257 7.70 -3.57 -21.43
CA THR A 257 6.35 -3.11 -21.83
C THR A 257 6.29 -1.60 -21.77
N LYS A 258 5.33 -0.99 -22.47
CA LYS A 258 5.07 0.45 -22.35
C LYS A 258 4.73 0.82 -20.90
N GLU A 259 3.98 -0.03 -20.22
CA GLU A 259 3.61 0.12 -18.81
C GLU A 259 4.84 0.17 -17.88
N VAL A 260 5.84 -0.70 -18.08
CA VAL A 260 7.10 -0.67 -17.32
C VAL A 260 7.91 0.60 -17.61
N LEU A 261 7.93 1.11 -18.85
CA LEU A 261 8.60 2.37 -19.18
C LEU A 261 7.90 3.58 -18.54
N ASP A 262 6.60 3.72 -18.74
CA ASP A 262 5.84 4.85 -18.19
C ASP A 262 5.75 4.72 -16.65
N GLY A 263 5.73 3.52 -16.08
CA GLY A 263 5.84 3.24 -14.64
C GLY A 263 7.19 3.64 -14.06
N CYS A 264 8.31 3.27 -14.70
CA CYS A 264 9.64 3.78 -14.33
C CYS A 264 9.65 5.31 -14.27
N LEU A 265 9.01 5.98 -15.23
CA LEU A 265 8.95 7.44 -15.30
C LEU A 265 8.01 8.07 -14.25
N ARG A 266 6.86 7.44 -13.94
CA ARG A 266 5.97 7.85 -12.83
C ARG A 266 6.70 7.78 -11.50
N THR A 267 7.23 6.60 -11.16
CA THR A 267 7.94 6.35 -9.89
C THR A 267 9.20 7.21 -9.77
N TRP A 268 9.93 7.42 -10.86
CA TRP A 268 11.06 8.36 -10.88
C TRP A 268 10.63 9.80 -10.56
N ASN A 269 9.53 10.30 -11.14
CA ASN A 269 9.03 11.62 -10.82
C ASN A 269 8.65 11.73 -9.34
N LEU A 270 7.89 10.75 -8.81
CA LEU A 270 7.50 10.69 -7.40
C LEU A 270 8.71 10.63 -6.44
N LEU A 271 9.76 9.90 -6.80
CA LEU A 271 11.01 9.83 -6.02
C LEU A 271 11.77 11.17 -6.02
N VAL A 272 11.96 11.79 -7.19
CA VAL A 272 12.61 13.11 -7.28
C VAL A 272 11.80 14.18 -6.52
N GLN A 273 10.47 14.14 -6.65
CA GLN A 273 9.52 15.01 -5.96
C GLN A 273 9.66 14.89 -4.44
N ALA A 274 9.50 13.68 -3.88
CA ALA A 274 9.50 13.46 -2.43
C ALA A 274 10.88 13.67 -1.78
N ILE A 275 11.96 13.67 -2.57
CA ILE A 275 13.28 14.14 -2.13
C ILE A 275 13.33 15.69 -2.15
N GLU A 276 12.98 16.33 -3.27
CA GLU A 276 13.01 17.80 -3.42
C GLU A 276 12.14 18.53 -2.38
N GLU A 277 10.97 17.98 -2.03
CA GLU A 277 10.07 18.50 -0.99
C GLU A 277 10.63 18.33 0.44
N LYS A 278 11.57 17.39 0.64
CA LYS A 278 12.24 17.17 1.94
C LYS A 278 13.61 17.84 2.04
N MET A 279 14.03 18.61 1.02
CA MET A 279 15.32 19.33 1.05
C MET A 279 15.27 20.58 1.97
N PRO A 280 16.28 20.82 2.83
CA PRO A 280 16.34 22.01 3.68
C PRO A 280 16.42 23.36 2.93
N THR A 281 16.71 23.31 1.63
CA THR A 281 16.61 24.45 0.71
C THR A 281 15.49 24.16 -0.28
N ALA A 282 14.30 24.69 0.01
CA ALA A 282 13.14 24.55 -0.85
C ALA A 282 13.49 24.97 -2.29
N PRO A 283 13.12 24.16 -3.31
CA PRO A 283 13.30 24.53 -4.70
C PRO A 283 12.57 25.84 -5.01
N ASP A 284 13.14 26.69 -5.88
CA ASP A 284 12.45 27.91 -6.33
C ASP A 284 11.17 27.51 -7.10
N VAL A 285 10.01 27.79 -6.49
CA VAL A 285 8.69 27.21 -6.82
C VAL A 285 8.19 27.69 -8.18
N ASP A 286 8.59 28.89 -8.61
CA ASP A 286 8.27 29.44 -9.93
C ASP A 286 9.10 28.81 -11.08
N THR A 287 10.04 27.90 -10.79
CA THR A 287 10.89 27.25 -11.81
C THR A 287 10.27 25.94 -12.29
N GLU A 288 9.89 25.86 -13.56
CA GLU A 288 9.37 24.63 -14.20
C GLU A 288 10.34 23.43 -14.07
N PRO A 289 9.86 22.18 -13.95
CA PRO A 289 10.72 21.00 -13.95
C PRO A 289 11.47 20.82 -15.28
N GLU A 290 12.79 20.65 -15.22
CA GLU A 290 13.56 20.19 -16.39
C GLU A 290 13.41 18.66 -16.57
N TYR A 291 13.43 18.20 -17.82
CA TYR A 291 13.36 16.79 -18.19
C TYR A 291 14.54 16.41 -19.08
N GLY A 292 14.98 15.15 -18.98
CA GLY A 292 16.18 14.62 -19.62
C GLY A 292 17.39 14.64 -18.70
N LEU A 293 17.77 13.45 -18.21
CA LEU A 293 19.04 13.23 -17.49
C LEU A 293 20.23 13.23 -18.46
N ALA A 294 19.98 12.88 -19.72
CA ALA A 294 20.91 12.98 -20.84
C ALA A 294 20.16 13.46 -22.09
N ASN A 295 20.90 14.01 -23.07
CA ASN A 295 20.38 14.26 -24.41
C ASN A 295 20.83 13.15 -25.38
N GLU A 296 20.24 13.12 -26.58
CA GLU A 296 20.49 12.05 -27.55
C GLU A 296 21.96 11.96 -28.00
N GLU A 297 22.61 13.10 -28.26
CA GLU A 297 24.05 13.17 -28.60
C GLU A 297 24.94 12.57 -27.50
N LEU A 298 24.60 12.79 -26.22
CA LEU A 298 25.34 12.27 -25.08
C LEU A 298 25.12 10.75 -24.89
N LEU A 299 23.91 10.25 -25.16
CA LEU A 299 23.59 8.82 -25.10
C LEU A 299 24.22 8.03 -26.26
N GLU A 300 24.15 8.56 -27.49
CA GLU A 300 24.90 8.04 -28.63
C GLU A 300 26.42 8.04 -28.34
N SER A 301 26.92 9.15 -27.79
CA SER A 301 28.32 9.26 -27.35
C SER A 301 28.67 8.26 -26.26
N ALA A 302 27.75 7.90 -25.37
CA ALA A 302 27.95 6.88 -24.33
C ALA A 302 27.92 5.44 -24.89
N GLY A 303 27.27 5.22 -26.04
CA GLY A 303 26.98 3.89 -26.60
C GLY A 303 25.64 3.31 -26.12
N ILE A 304 24.82 4.09 -25.41
CA ILE A 304 23.52 3.67 -24.89
C ILE A 304 22.52 3.68 -26.07
N THR A 305 22.16 2.47 -26.53
CA THR A 305 21.40 2.27 -27.78
C THR A 305 20.15 1.40 -27.62
N GLU A 306 20.02 0.64 -26.53
CA GLU A 306 18.77 -0.06 -26.20
C GLU A 306 17.69 0.94 -25.78
N ASP A 307 16.43 0.62 -26.09
CA ASP A 307 15.35 1.62 -26.05
C ASP A 307 14.95 2.00 -24.62
N LEU A 308 14.61 1.07 -23.73
CA LEU A 308 14.21 1.42 -22.34
C LEU A 308 15.26 2.31 -21.63
N PRO A 309 16.57 1.97 -21.58
CA PRO A 309 17.57 2.84 -20.95
C PRO A 309 17.64 4.23 -21.62
N LYS A 310 17.51 4.29 -22.95
CA LYS A 310 17.50 5.56 -23.70
C LYS A 310 16.25 6.38 -23.39
N GLN A 311 15.05 5.79 -23.42
CA GLN A 311 13.78 6.46 -23.15
C GLN A 311 13.71 6.99 -21.71
N VAL A 312 14.15 6.20 -20.72
CA VAL A 312 14.23 6.65 -19.32
C VAL A 312 15.17 7.85 -19.19
N LEU A 313 16.41 7.76 -19.69
CA LEU A 313 17.38 8.85 -19.57
C LEU A 313 16.99 10.12 -20.36
N LEU A 314 16.20 10.00 -21.45
CA LEU A 314 15.66 11.14 -22.21
C LEU A 314 14.41 11.77 -21.58
N ARG A 315 13.54 10.99 -20.92
CA ARG A 315 12.21 11.44 -20.45
C ARG A 315 12.12 11.69 -18.94
N ALA A 316 13.06 11.19 -18.14
CA ALA A 316 13.06 11.35 -16.69
C ALA A 316 13.21 12.82 -16.25
N ARG A 317 12.46 13.24 -15.21
CA ARG A 317 12.64 14.54 -14.53
C ARG A 317 14.07 14.69 -14.03
N LYS A 318 14.67 15.84 -14.24
CA LYS A 318 16.04 16.12 -13.83
C LYS A 318 16.06 16.63 -12.38
N PRO A 319 16.68 15.92 -11.43
CA PRO A 319 16.70 16.32 -10.03
C PRO A 319 17.56 17.57 -9.82
N ARG A 320 17.16 18.39 -8.84
CA ARG A 320 17.92 19.54 -8.33
C ARG A 320 19.00 19.15 -7.31
N PHE A 321 19.09 17.85 -6.99
CA PHE A 321 20.00 17.24 -6.01
C PHE A 321 20.96 16.21 -6.63
N ASN A 322 21.91 15.71 -5.82
CA ASN A 322 22.96 14.77 -6.26
C ASN A 322 22.70 13.31 -5.84
N PHE A 323 22.20 13.06 -4.62
CA PHE A 323 22.03 11.71 -4.06
C PHE A 323 20.58 11.24 -4.13
N ILE A 324 20.37 10.05 -4.72
CA ILE A 324 19.05 9.43 -4.95
C ILE A 324 18.71 8.36 -3.90
N ALA A 325 19.74 7.84 -3.22
CA ALA A 325 19.68 6.89 -2.12
C ALA A 325 21.00 7.01 -1.30
N PRO A 326 21.10 6.45 -0.09
CA PRO A 326 22.26 6.64 0.78
C PRO A 326 23.58 6.22 0.11
N GLY A 327 24.45 7.20 -0.16
CA GLY A 327 25.72 6.98 -0.88
C GLY A 327 25.60 6.58 -2.36
N LEU A 328 24.42 6.69 -2.98
CA LEU A 328 24.22 6.53 -4.42
C LEU A 328 23.86 7.88 -5.06
N ARG A 329 24.69 8.34 -5.98
CA ARG A 329 24.53 9.63 -6.66
C ARG A 329 24.27 9.53 -8.15
N MET A 330 23.71 10.60 -8.70
CA MET A 330 23.59 10.82 -10.14
C MET A 330 24.98 10.88 -10.82
N LEU A 331 25.01 10.47 -12.09
CA LEU A 331 26.19 10.61 -12.94
C LEU A 331 26.31 12.02 -13.49
N THR A 332 27.52 12.56 -13.50
CA THR A 332 27.82 13.77 -14.27
C THR A 332 27.83 13.47 -15.77
N SER A 333 27.60 14.48 -16.62
CA SER A 333 27.61 14.31 -18.08
C SER A 333 28.92 13.73 -18.62
N GLU A 334 30.06 14.01 -17.97
CA GLU A 334 31.35 13.41 -18.31
C GLU A 334 31.42 11.92 -17.94
N GLU A 335 30.83 11.51 -16.81
CA GLU A 335 30.74 10.10 -16.40
C GLU A 335 29.79 9.30 -17.30
N ILE A 336 28.66 9.88 -17.73
CA ILE A 336 27.73 9.21 -18.68
C ILE A 336 28.44 8.94 -20.01
N VAL A 337 29.23 9.89 -20.55
CA VAL A 337 30.05 9.64 -21.76
C VAL A 337 31.17 8.61 -21.51
N LYS A 338 31.53 8.36 -20.25
CA LYS A 338 32.57 7.41 -19.82
C LYS A 338 32.01 6.17 -19.11
N GLN A 339 30.86 5.64 -19.57
CA GLN A 339 30.31 4.36 -19.13
C GLN A 339 31.42 3.28 -19.00
N PRO A 340 31.53 2.54 -17.87
CA PRO A 340 32.71 1.71 -17.57
C PRO A 340 33.06 0.69 -18.66
N PHE A 341 32.03 0.10 -19.27
CA PHE A 341 32.14 -0.99 -20.22
C PHE A 341 32.25 -0.56 -21.68
N LYS A 342 32.06 0.73 -21.98
CA LYS A 342 32.07 1.31 -23.34
C LYS A 342 33.34 0.97 -24.13
N SER A 343 34.50 0.96 -23.47
CA SER A 343 35.78 0.65 -24.13
C SER A 343 35.98 -0.83 -24.47
N ILE A 344 35.15 -1.72 -23.92
CA ILE A 344 35.10 -3.16 -24.22
C ILE A 344 34.04 -3.42 -25.30
N MET A 345 32.84 -2.83 -25.15
CA MET A 345 31.78 -2.81 -26.17
C MET A 345 32.34 -2.36 -27.53
N ALA A 346 33.12 -1.27 -27.56
CA ALA A 346 33.71 -0.73 -28.79
C ALA A 346 34.78 -1.62 -29.46
N ARG A 347 35.14 -2.77 -28.88
CA ARG A 347 36.04 -3.78 -29.48
C ARG A 347 35.31 -5.01 -30.01
N GLN A 348 34.00 -5.15 -29.77
CA GLN A 348 33.24 -6.31 -30.19
C GLN A 348 32.75 -6.11 -31.64
N ASP A 349 33.03 -7.07 -32.51
CA ASP A 349 32.55 -7.05 -33.90
C ASP A 349 31.04 -7.39 -34.00
N ASP A 350 30.54 -8.21 -33.07
CA ASP A 350 29.12 -8.60 -33.00
C ASP A 350 28.24 -7.49 -32.40
N LEU A 351 27.10 -7.23 -33.04
CA LEU A 351 26.13 -6.23 -32.63
C LEU A 351 25.32 -6.67 -31.39
N GLN A 352 24.98 -7.95 -31.24
CA GLN A 352 24.18 -8.41 -30.10
C GLN A 352 24.99 -8.28 -28.80
N THR A 353 26.23 -8.77 -28.80
CA THR A 353 27.20 -8.59 -27.70
C THR A 353 27.36 -7.12 -27.30
N ARG A 354 27.30 -6.19 -28.26
CA ARG A 354 27.37 -4.73 -28.00
C ARG A 354 26.13 -4.16 -27.33
N LYS A 355 24.93 -4.63 -27.67
CA LYS A 355 23.69 -4.23 -26.97
C LYS A 355 23.70 -4.66 -25.52
N LYS A 356 24.22 -5.86 -25.26
CA LYS A 356 24.34 -6.51 -23.95
C LYS A 356 25.37 -5.83 -23.00
N MET A 357 25.71 -4.56 -23.24
CA MET A 357 26.59 -3.74 -22.41
C MET A 357 25.89 -3.31 -21.11
N PRO A 358 26.50 -3.51 -19.92
CA PRO A 358 25.99 -2.94 -18.68
C PRO A 358 26.01 -1.41 -18.68
N ILE A 359 24.95 -0.78 -18.18
CA ILE A 359 24.81 0.67 -18.10
C ILE A 359 24.75 1.07 -16.62
N LEU A 360 25.74 1.83 -16.15
CA LEU A 360 25.69 2.46 -14.83
C LEU A 360 24.61 3.55 -14.84
N LEU A 361 23.69 3.53 -13.87
CA LEU A 361 22.67 4.57 -13.66
C LEU A 361 23.03 5.47 -12.47
N PHE A 362 23.22 4.87 -11.30
CA PHE A 362 23.54 5.58 -10.06
C PHE A 362 24.85 5.04 -9.49
N ARG A 363 25.71 5.94 -9.02
CA ARG A 363 27.09 5.64 -8.69
C ARG A 363 27.36 5.73 -7.18
N GLY A 364 28.07 4.74 -6.66
CA GLY A 364 28.83 4.83 -5.40
C GLY A 364 30.26 5.30 -5.65
N ASP A 365 30.91 5.83 -4.60
CA ASP A 365 32.28 6.36 -4.72
C ASP A 365 33.36 5.26 -4.66
N ASP A 366 33.06 4.09 -4.08
CA ASP A 366 33.93 2.91 -4.06
C ASP A 366 34.04 2.20 -5.42
N THR A 367 35.08 1.37 -5.58
CA THR A 367 35.34 0.58 -6.79
C THR A 367 35.60 -0.89 -6.50
N CYS A 368 35.12 -1.78 -7.37
CA CYS A 368 35.34 -3.23 -7.34
C CYS A 368 35.79 -3.75 -8.72
N LYS A 369 36.03 -5.06 -8.86
CA LYS A 369 36.50 -5.66 -10.12
C LYS A 369 35.36 -6.28 -10.90
N ALA A 370 35.22 -5.91 -12.19
CA ALA A 370 34.19 -6.50 -13.04
C ALA A 370 34.38 -8.02 -13.23
N SER A 371 35.62 -8.51 -13.11
CA SER A 371 35.95 -9.92 -13.21
C SER A 371 35.33 -10.83 -12.13
N GLN A 372 34.67 -10.25 -11.12
CA GLN A 372 33.95 -10.98 -10.07
C GLN A 372 32.45 -11.09 -10.34
N TRP A 373 31.85 -10.09 -10.99
CA TRP A 373 30.38 -9.88 -11.01
C TRP A 373 29.77 -9.86 -12.42
N PHE A 374 30.57 -9.64 -13.48
CA PHE A 374 30.10 -9.52 -14.86
C PHE A 374 30.66 -10.67 -15.71
N PRO A 375 29.93 -11.16 -16.73
CA PRO A 375 30.43 -12.19 -17.65
C PRO A 375 31.36 -11.62 -18.72
N HIS A 376 31.98 -12.51 -19.51
CA HIS A 376 32.75 -12.13 -20.68
C HIS A 376 31.83 -11.52 -21.76
N PRO A 377 32.22 -10.43 -22.47
CA PRO A 377 33.53 -9.77 -22.45
C PRO A 377 33.69 -8.73 -21.31
N TYR A 378 32.60 -8.29 -20.70
CA TYR A 378 32.59 -7.16 -19.76
C TYR A 378 33.42 -7.37 -18.48
N LYS A 379 33.63 -8.63 -18.10
CA LYS A 379 34.57 -9.07 -17.04
C LYS A 379 36.03 -8.61 -17.22
N GLU A 380 36.42 -8.13 -18.40
CA GLU A 380 37.75 -7.57 -18.66
C GLU A 380 37.98 -6.17 -18.05
N ALA A 381 36.94 -5.47 -17.59
CA ALA A 381 37.12 -4.18 -16.93
C ALA A 381 37.80 -4.36 -15.57
N THR A 382 38.87 -3.60 -15.32
CA THR A 382 39.70 -3.80 -14.13
C THR A 382 39.04 -3.27 -12.87
N ASP A 383 38.68 -1.99 -12.87
CA ASP A 383 38.19 -1.25 -11.72
C ASP A 383 36.95 -0.47 -12.14
N ILE A 384 35.78 -0.90 -11.66
CA ILE A 384 34.47 -0.33 -11.97
C ILE A 384 33.87 0.27 -10.68
N PRO A 385 33.06 1.33 -10.76
CA PRO A 385 32.40 1.86 -9.58
C PRO A 385 31.34 0.90 -9.03
N THR A 386 31.08 1.02 -7.74
CA THR A 386 29.88 0.49 -7.08
C THR A 386 28.63 1.28 -7.47
N GLY A 387 27.44 0.76 -7.15
CA GLY A 387 26.16 1.41 -7.40
C GLY A 387 25.21 0.59 -8.29
N LEU A 388 24.15 1.24 -8.80
CA LEU A 388 23.09 0.59 -9.56
C LEU A 388 23.42 0.56 -11.06
N TYR A 389 23.49 -0.65 -11.61
CA TYR A 389 23.60 -0.92 -13.04
C TYR A 389 22.28 -1.46 -13.59
N LEU A 390 21.95 -1.11 -14.83
CA LEU A 390 21.10 -1.93 -15.70
C LEU A 390 21.94 -3.08 -16.27
N GLU A 391 21.36 -4.28 -16.25
CA GLU A 391 21.97 -5.46 -16.83
C GLU A 391 21.72 -5.52 -18.34
N GLY A 392 22.79 -5.76 -19.10
CA GLY A 392 22.68 -6.09 -20.53
C GLY A 392 22.90 -7.57 -20.83
N TRP A 393 23.59 -8.32 -19.96
CA TRP A 393 24.08 -9.67 -20.28
C TRP A 393 23.11 -10.81 -19.95
N THR A 394 22.09 -10.53 -19.14
CA THR A 394 20.94 -11.41 -18.86
C THR A 394 19.88 -11.36 -19.96
N GLN A 395 20.01 -10.40 -20.89
CA GLN A 395 19.29 -10.37 -22.15
C GLN A 395 19.73 -11.59 -22.99
N ASP A 396 18.96 -12.67 -22.98
CA ASP A 396 19.13 -13.76 -23.94
C ASP A 396 18.35 -13.46 -25.23
N ASP A 397 18.70 -14.12 -26.33
CA ASP A 397 18.00 -13.94 -27.60
C ASP A 397 16.53 -14.45 -27.51
N LEU A 398 16.22 -15.31 -26.52
CA LEU A 398 14.88 -15.82 -26.25
C LEU A 398 14.23 -15.25 -24.97
N THR A 399 14.98 -14.55 -24.12
CA THR A 399 14.43 -13.72 -23.02
C THR A 399 15.10 -12.35 -23.05
N PRO A 400 14.69 -11.47 -23.98
CA PRO A 400 15.43 -10.27 -24.38
C PRO A 400 15.17 -9.08 -23.44
N PHE A 401 14.99 -9.35 -22.14
CA PHE A 401 14.59 -8.37 -21.15
C PHE A 401 15.62 -7.24 -20.99
N THR A 402 15.13 -6.00 -20.83
CA THR A 402 15.99 -4.78 -20.79
C THR A 402 15.85 -3.96 -19.51
N ASP A 403 14.98 -4.39 -18.59
CA ASP A 403 14.67 -3.67 -17.35
C ASP A 403 15.41 -4.20 -16.11
N ALA A 404 16.07 -5.36 -16.18
CA ALA A 404 16.87 -5.93 -15.09
C ALA A 404 17.96 -4.98 -14.57
N THR A 405 18.15 -4.96 -13.26
CA THR A 405 19.16 -4.15 -12.55
C THR A 405 19.92 -4.94 -11.50
N ARG A 406 21.09 -4.41 -11.13
CA ARG A 406 21.98 -4.97 -10.12
C ARG A 406 22.57 -3.84 -9.27
N LEU A 407 22.29 -3.85 -7.97
CA LEU A 407 22.89 -2.94 -7.00
C LEU A 407 24.19 -3.55 -6.48
N LEU A 408 25.32 -3.05 -6.95
CA LEU A 408 26.64 -3.58 -6.62
C LEU A 408 27.26 -2.83 -5.45
N LEU A 409 27.29 -3.46 -4.28
CA LEU A 409 27.77 -2.88 -3.01
C LEU A 409 29.29 -3.05 -2.81
N PRO A 410 29.96 -2.15 -2.06
CA PRO A 410 31.39 -2.28 -1.75
C PRO A 410 31.70 -3.41 -0.74
N PHE A 411 30.68 -4.08 -0.22
CA PHE A 411 30.79 -5.12 0.79
C PHE A 411 29.77 -6.23 0.55
N THR A 412 29.99 -7.37 1.19
CA THR A 412 29.03 -8.48 1.27
C THR A 412 27.85 -8.11 2.18
N ILE A 413 26.66 -8.53 1.77
CA ILE A 413 25.43 -8.60 2.56
C ILE A 413 25.11 -10.08 2.81
N GLY A 414 24.70 -10.42 4.02
CA GLY A 414 24.18 -11.74 4.37
C GLY A 414 25.25 -12.78 4.75
N GLY A 415 24.84 -14.05 4.80
CA GLY A 415 25.60 -15.18 5.36
C GLY A 415 25.00 -15.74 6.65
N GLU A 416 25.76 -16.57 7.37
CA GLU A 416 25.36 -17.20 8.64
C GLU A 416 24.85 -16.16 9.66
N ASP A 417 23.74 -16.49 10.34
CA ASP A 417 23.06 -15.66 11.37
C ASP A 417 22.59 -14.25 10.94
N THR A 418 22.34 -14.00 9.64
CA THR A 418 21.81 -12.72 9.12
C THR A 418 20.32 -12.74 8.75
N TRP A 419 19.66 -11.57 8.73
CA TRP A 419 18.27 -11.41 8.28
C TRP A 419 18.09 -11.03 6.81
N ALA A 420 19.17 -10.82 6.05
CA ALA A 420 19.10 -10.43 4.64
C ALA A 420 18.40 -11.48 3.76
N ARG A 421 17.32 -11.08 3.07
CA ARG A 421 16.54 -11.94 2.15
C ARG A 421 16.36 -11.31 0.77
N THR A 422 16.33 -12.16 -0.24
CA THR A 422 15.82 -11.86 -1.59
C THR A 422 14.30 -11.59 -1.55
N ALA A 423 13.72 -11.09 -2.65
CA ALA A 423 12.29 -10.83 -2.76
C ALA A 423 11.43 -12.06 -2.43
N ASN A 424 11.83 -13.24 -2.93
CA ASN A 424 11.16 -14.52 -2.68
C ASN A 424 11.55 -15.14 -1.31
N ASN A 425 12.01 -14.30 -0.37
CA ASN A 425 12.31 -14.64 1.03
C ASN A 425 13.44 -15.68 1.25
N VAL A 426 14.25 -15.96 0.23
CA VAL A 426 15.45 -16.82 0.32
C VAL A 426 16.60 -16.04 0.95
N SER A 427 17.33 -16.65 1.89
CA SER A 427 18.53 -16.06 2.52
C SER A 427 19.61 -15.70 1.51
N ILE A 428 20.20 -14.51 1.67
CA ILE A 428 21.38 -14.09 0.91
C ILE A 428 22.63 -14.63 1.62
N ASP A 429 23.52 -15.31 0.88
CA ASP A 429 24.73 -15.94 1.42
C ASP A 429 26.01 -15.15 1.07
N GLY A 430 26.17 -13.99 1.72
CA GLY A 430 27.44 -13.25 1.71
C GLY A 430 27.86 -12.66 0.35
N THR A 431 26.91 -12.21 -0.47
CA THR A 431 27.17 -11.68 -1.83
C THR A 431 27.15 -10.15 -1.88
N HIS A 432 27.64 -9.55 -2.96
CA HIS A 432 27.76 -8.09 -3.12
C HIS A 432 26.56 -7.45 -3.86
N ASP A 433 25.68 -8.28 -4.42
CA ASP A 433 24.80 -7.90 -5.52
C ASP A 433 23.41 -8.57 -5.54
N ASP A 434 23.12 -9.45 -4.57
CA ASP A 434 21.77 -10.05 -4.40
C ASP A 434 20.78 -9.17 -3.62
N LEU A 435 21.20 -8.02 -3.08
CA LEU A 435 20.27 -7.11 -2.44
C LEU A 435 19.25 -6.58 -3.45
N TYR A 436 17.97 -6.56 -3.06
CA TYR A 436 16.80 -6.37 -3.92
C TYR A 436 16.54 -7.45 -4.99
N GLN A 437 17.44 -8.42 -5.22
CA GLN A 437 17.21 -9.47 -6.22
C GLN A 437 16.05 -10.38 -5.84
N ILE A 438 15.47 -11.02 -6.86
CA ILE A 438 14.26 -11.82 -6.74
C ILE A 438 14.52 -13.14 -5.98
N GLY A 439 15.72 -13.71 -6.14
CA GLY A 439 15.96 -15.13 -5.94
C GLY A 439 15.55 -15.91 -7.19
N VAL A 440 15.12 -17.17 -7.03
CA VAL A 440 14.66 -18.00 -8.17
C VAL A 440 13.23 -17.63 -8.57
N ASN A 441 13.03 -17.35 -9.85
CA ASN A 441 11.71 -17.11 -10.46
C ASN A 441 11.20 -18.42 -11.10
N PRO A 442 10.06 -18.99 -10.66
CA PRO A 442 9.54 -20.23 -11.25
C PRO A 442 8.85 -20.04 -12.61
N PHE A 443 8.52 -18.81 -13.01
CA PHE A 443 7.67 -18.55 -14.19
C PHE A 443 8.43 -18.19 -15.48
N ALA A 444 9.71 -17.83 -15.37
CA ALA A 444 10.55 -17.42 -16.50
C ALA A 444 12.04 -17.68 -16.20
N SER A 445 12.85 -17.85 -17.25
CA SER A 445 14.32 -17.93 -17.15
C SER A 445 14.94 -16.69 -16.47
N TYR A 446 16.17 -16.87 -15.96
CA TYR A 446 16.90 -15.93 -15.10
C TYR A 446 16.79 -14.45 -15.52
N HIS A 447 16.19 -13.63 -14.66
CA HIS A 447 16.04 -12.18 -14.80
C HIS A 447 16.41 -11.50 -13.48
N GLY A 448 17.21 -10.43 -13.53
CA GLY A 448 17.47 -9.58 -12.37
C GLY A 448 16.27 -8.72 -11.98
N VAL A 449 16.29 -8.08 -10.82
CA VAL A 449 15.21 -7.20 -10.37
C VAL A 449 15.04 -5.99 -11.29
N SER A 450 13.82 -5.72 -11.75
CA SER A 450 13.51 -4.58 -12.61
C SER A 450 13.83 -3.23 -11.97
N LEU A 451 14.29 -2.28 -12.79
CA LEU A 451 14.47 -0.87 -12.40
C LEU A 451 13.22 -0.29 -11.71
N LEU A 452 12.02 -0.66 -12.15
CA LEU A 452 10.77 -0.19 -11.54
C LEU A 452 10.68 -0.60 -10.07
N ALA A 453 10.98 -1.85 -9.75
CA ALA A 453 10.95 -2.38 -8.39
C ALA A 453 11.99 -1.71 -7.47
N VAL A 454 13.19 -1.43 -7.98
CA VAL A 454 14.23 -0.69 -7.21
C VAL A 454 13.80 0.76 -6.97
N LEU A 455 13.24 1.44 -7.98
CA LEU A 455 12.72 2.80 -7.81
C LEU A 455 11.51 2.86 -6.86
N GLN A 456 10.63 1.86 -6.90
CA GLN A 456 9.49 1.75 -5.97
C GLN A 456 9.97 1.56 -4.52
N ASN A 457 11.01 0.76 -4.30
CA ASN A 457 11.62 0.61 -2.97
C ASN A 457 12.29 1.91 -2.48
N PHE A 458 13.08 2.58 -3.33
CA PHE A 458 13.70 3.87 -2.99
C PHE A 458 12.65 4.94 -2.66
N TYR A 459 11.55 4.98 -3.40
CA TYR A 459 10.41 5.86 -3.10
C TYR A 459 9.75 5.51 -1.77
N ALA A 460 9.54 4.22 -1.48
CA ALA A 460 8.94 3.77 -0.22
C ALA A 460 9.75 4.22 1.01
N HIS A 461 11.08 4.07 0.99
CA HIS A 461 11.96 4.53 2.07
C HIS A 461 11.88 6.06 2.28
N ILE A 462 11.81 6.84 1.21
CA ILE A 462 11.67 8.31 1.30
C ILE A 462 10.27 8.69 1.79
N TYR A 463 9.21 8.08 1.29
CA TYR A 463 7.82 8.34 1.68
C TYR A 463 7.61 8.04 3.18
N GLN A 464 7.98 6.83 3.61
CA GLN A 464 7.86 6.37 5.01
C GLN A 464 8.80 7.14 5.98
N GLY A 465 9.87 7.76 5.46
CA GLY A 465 10.80 8.56 6.25
C GLY A 465 11.94 7.77 6.89
N ASP A 466 12.22 6.55 6.38
CA ASP A 466 13.42 5.78 6.76
C ASP A 466 14.70 6.54 6.41
N TRP A 467 14.71 7.15 5.22
CA TRP A 467 15.86 7.86 4.68
C TRP A 467 15.71 9.37 4.91
N SER A 468 16.67 9.94 5.62
CA SER A 468 16.77 11.39 5.84
C SER A 468 17.31 12.11 4.61
N VAL A 469 16.86 13.35 4.37
CA VAL A 469 17.24 14.19 3.22
C VAL A 469 18.02 15.42 3.70
N ASP A 470 19.06 15.82 2.96
CA ASP A 470 19.85 17.04 3.17
C ASP A 470 19.93 17.92 1.91
N GLU A 471 20.76 18.97 1.97
CA GLU A 471 20.99 19.94 0.88
C GLU A 471 21.55 19.34 -0.42
N ASN A 472 21.93 18.05 -0.42
CA ASN A 472 22.44 17.31 -1.58
C ASN A 472 21.50 16.17 -2.05
N GLY A 473 20.32 16.01 -1.44
CA GLY A 473 19.39 14.89 -1.69
C GLY A 473 19.40 13.89 -0.54
N VAL A 474 19.32 12.60 -0.84
CA VAL A 474 19.27 11.55 0.21
C VAL A 474 20.60 11.48 0.97
N SER A 475 20.52 11.74 2.27
CA SER A 475 21.67 11.76 3.18
C SER A 475 22.11 10.34 3.59
N GLY A 476 23.25 10.24 4.27
CA GLY A 476 23.80 8.98 4.77
C GLY A 476 24.95 8.45 3.91
N THR A 477 25.19 7.13 3.95
CA THR A 477 26.27 6.49 3.19
C THR A 477 25.82 5.13 2.67
N ILE A 478 26.56 4.56 1.72
CA ILE A 478 26.29 3.23 1.16
C ILE A 478 26.30 2.10 2.21
N ASN A 479 26.77 2.35 3.45
CA ASN A 479 26.64 1.41 4.56
C ASN A 479 25.21 1.29 5.13
N THR A 480 24.29 2.22 4.83
CA THR A 480 22.87 2.12 5.26
C THR A 480 22.20 0.87 4.71
N PHE A 481 22.62 0.37 3.54
CA PHE A 481 22.16 -0.92 3.00
C PHE A 481 22.51 -2.14 3.88
N ARG A 482 23.33 -1.99 4.93
CA ARG A 482 23.56 -3.04 5.94
C ARG A 482 22.40 -3.24 6.91
N GLU A 483 21.49 -2.29 7.01
CA GLU A 483 20.25 -2.46 7.78
C GLU A 483 19.38 -3.60 7.19
N ALA A 484 19.65 -4.02 5.94
CA ALA A 484 19.14 -5.26 5.37
C ALA A 484 19.54 -6.54 6.15
N GLU A 485 20.58 -6.51 6.97
CA GLU A 485 21.09 -7.64 7.75
C GLU A 485 20.42 -7.76 9.14
N ASP A 486 19.71 -6.70 9.59
CA ASP A 486 19.11 -6.55 10.92
C ASP A 486 17.66 -7.05 11.03
N GLU A 487 17.31 -7.68 12.16
CA GLU A 487 15.97 -8.22 12.46
C GLU A 487 14.84 -7.16 12.39
N GLU A 488 15.14 -5.90 12.69
CA GLU A 488 14.18 -4.78 12.76
C GLU A 488 13.96 -4.07 11.41
N HIS A 489 14.79 -4.33 10.39
CA HIS A 489 14.84 -3.52 9.16
C HIS A 489 14.92 -4.32 7.84
N TRP A 490 15.29 -5.60 7.87
CA TRP A 490 15.50 -6.41 6.66
C TRP A 490 14.32 -6.44 5.68
N ASP A 491 13.08 -6.36 6.17
CA ASP A 491 11.86 -6.45 5.38
C ASP A 491 11.65 -5.22 4.49
N LYS A 492 12.17 -4.05 4.91
CA LYS A 492 12.20 -2.80 4.13
C LYS A 492 13.14 -2.88 2.94
N PHE A 493 14.29 -3.53 3.12
CA PHE A 493 15.30 -3.73 2.08
C PHE A 493 15.05 -4.98 1.22
N ARG A 494 14.00 -5.75 1.51
CA ARG A 494 13.59 -6.89 0.68
C ARG A 494 13.07 -6.39 -0.67
N GLY A 495 13.52 -7.04 -1.74
CA GLY A 495 13.04 -6.77 -3.10
C GLY A 495 11.54 -7.04 -3.28
N ILE A 496 10.97 -6.48 -4.34
CA ILE A 496 9.59 -6.71 -4.76
C ILE A 496 9.49 -8.01 -5.58
N PRO A 497 8.64 -8.99 -5.22
CA PRO A 497 8.56 -10.28 -5.91
C PRO A 497 8.09 -10.18 -7.37
N GLN A 498 9.01 -10.38 -8.32
CA GLN A 498 8.70 -10.13 -9.73
C GLN A 498 7.92 -11.23 -10.45
N GLY A 499 7.76 -12.42 -9.86
CA GLY A 499 6.79 -13.42 -10.35
C GLY A 499 5.34 -12.91 -10.31
N VAL A 500 5.09 -11.80 -9.60
CA VAL A 500 3.80 -11.11 -9.48
C VAL A 500 3.90 -9.68 -10.05
N SER A 501 5.01 -9.29 -10.70
CA SER A 501 5.33 -7.86 -10.92
C SER A 501 4.28 -7.05 -11.68
N TYR A 502 3.59 -7.66 -12.64
CA TYR A 502 2.52 -6.98 -13.42
C TYR A 502 1.24 -6.75 -12.59
N MET A 503 1.08 -7.45 -11.46
CA MET A 503 0.11 -7.13 -10.41
C MET A 503 0.70 -6.26 -9.27
N VAL A 504 2.00 -5.91 -9.27
CA VAL A 504 2.55 -5.09 -8.17
C VAL A 504 2.20 -3.61 -8.31
N ASP A 505 2.07 -3.05 -9.53
CA ASP A 505 1.47 -1.72 -9.68
C ASP A 505 0.08 -1.72 -9.01
N SER A 506 -0.76 -2.75 -9.21
CA SER A 506 -2.04 -2.83 -8.49
C SER A 506 -1.92 -2.99 -6.97
N LYS A 507 -0.83 -3.55 -6.41
CA LYS A 507 -0.64 -3.71 -4.94
C LYS A 507 0.04 -2.53 -4.25
N ILE A 508 0.94 -1.82 -4.92
CA ILE A 508 1.55 -0.59 -4.40
C ILE A 508 0.60 0.58 -4.63
N ASP A 509 0.00 0.70 -5.82
CA ASP A 509 -0.99 1.73 -6.09
C ASP A 509 -2.22 1.53 -5.22
N SER A 510 -2.72 0.30 -4.99
CA SER A 510 -3.84 0.11 -4.05
C SER A 510 -3.47 0.44 -2.60
N ARG A 511 -2.24 0.16 -2.13
CA ARG A 511 -1.81 0.58 -0.78
C ARG A 511 -1.76 2.10 -0.65
N LEU A 512 -1.08 2.79 -1.57
CA LEU A 512 -1.00 4.25 -1.57
C LEU A 512 -2.38 4.90 -1.78
N THR A 513 -3.24 4.30 -2.61
CA THR A 513 -4.64 4.73 -2.81
C THR A 513 -5.48 4.51 -1.54
N VAL A 514 -5.29 3.40 -0.81
CA VAL A 514 -5.98 3.12 0.46
C VAL A 514 -5.51 4.08 1.56
N ASP A 515 -4.22 4.39 1.62
CA ASP A 515 -3.68 5.40 2.55
C ASP A 515 -4.26 6.79 2.23
N ALA A 516 -4.30 7.20 0.95
CA ALA A 516 -4.92 8.46 0.53
C ALA A 516 -6.45 8.49 0.80
N GLN A 517 -7.16 7.36 0.62
CA GLN A 517 -8.56 7.21 1.02
C GLN A 517 -8.74 7.30 2.54
N ALA A 518 -7.79 6.82 3.33
CA ALA A 518 -7.80 6.95 4.80
C ALA A 518 -7.55 8.40 5.23
N VAL A 519 -6.65 9.14 4.56
CA VAL A 519 -6.46 10.59 4.77
C VAL A 519 -7.75 11.35 4.44
N PHE A 520 -8.38 11.10 3.29
CA PHE A 520 -9.67 11.70 2.92
C PHE A 520 -10.79 11.38 3.93
N ALA A 521 -10.87 10.13 4.42
CA ALA A 521 -11.81 9.75 5.46
C ALA A 521 -11.52 10.46 6.81
N SER A 522 -10.25 10.79 7.09
CA SER A 522 -9.83 11.42 8.34
C SER A 522 -10.35 12.86 8.50
N CYS A 523 -10.53 13.61 7.42
CA CYS A 523 -11.08 14.97 7.43
C CYS A 523 -12.44 15.01 8.16
N PHE A 524 -13.40 14.20 7.70
CA PHE A 524 -14.72 14.08 8.30
C PHE A 524 -14.69 13.67 9.79
N PHE A 525 -13.76 12.79 10.19
CA PHE A 525 -13.62 12.39 11.59
C PHE A 525 -13.03 13.49 12.47
N PHE A 526 -12.04 14.24 11.96
CA PHE A 526 -11.48 15.41 12.63
C PHE A 526 -12.56 16.49 12.84
N ASP A 527 -13.37 16.72 11.82
CA ASP A 527 -14.45 17.72 11.82
C ASP A 527 -15.54 17.39 12.86
N ILE A 528 -16.01 16.14 12.89
CA ILE A 528 -16.89 15.61 13.95
C ILE A 528 -16.23 15.76 15.33
N GLY A 529 -14.91 15.51 15.42
CA GLY A 529 -14.10 15.68 16.62
C GLY A 529 -14.02 17.12 17.15
N LEU A 530 -14.10 18.13 16.28
CA LEU A 530 -14.16 19.55 16.66
C LEU A 530 -15.57 20.02 17.01
N PHE A 531 -16.58 19.67 16.20
CA PHE A 531 -17.93 20.21 16.35
C PHE A 531 -18.75 19.53 17.47
N MET A 532 -18.51 18.25 17.79
CA MET A 532 -19.24 17.57 18.87
C MET A 532 -18.94 18.12 20.29
N PRO A 533 -17.68 18.41 20.67
CA PRO A 533 -17.37 19.15 21.90
C PRO A 533 -18.09 20.50 21.99
N LYS A 534 -18.15 21.24 20.88
CA LYS A 534 -18.83 22.55 20.78
C LYS A 534 -20.34 22.42 20.93
N ALA A 535 -20.95 21.37 20.36
CA ALA A 535 -22.35 21.04 20.56
C ALA A 535 -22.66 20.69 22.03
N SER A 536 -21.79 19.93 22.70
CA SER A 536 -21.89 19.59 24.12
C SER A 536 -21.85 20.83 25.03
N ILE A 537 -20.89 21.73 24.80
CA ILE A 537 -20.78 23.03 25.51
C ILE A 537 -22.04 23.88 25.27
N THR A 538 -22.56 23.90 24.04
CA THR A 538 -23.79 24.61 23.69
C THR A 538 -25.00 24.02 24.42
N ALA A 539 -25.13 22.69 24.47
CA ALA A 539 -26.19 22.00 25.22
C ALA A 539 -26.11 22.30 26.73
N PHE A 540 -24.90 22.35 27.31
CA PHE A 540 -24.69 22.79 28.68
C PHE A 540 -25.17 24.23 28.92
N TYR A 541 -24.95 25.16 27.99
CA TYR A 541 -25.54 26.51 28.06
C TYR A 541 -27.08 26.50 27.91
N TRP A 542 -27.65 25.61 27.07
CA TRP A 542 -29.11 25.42 26.97
C TRP A 542 -29.76 24.91 28.26
N TRP A 543 -29.02 24.15 29.06
CA TRP A 543 -29.42 23.71 30.40
C TRP A 543 -29.23 24.84 31.44
N LEU A 544 -28.04 25.46 31.47
CA LEU A 544 -27.62 26.42 32.50
C LEU A 544 -28.43 27.72 32.56
N ILE A 545 -28.94 28.22 31.43
CA ILE A 545 -29.54 29.56 31.31
C ILE A 545 -31.07 29.49 31.51
N PRO A 546 -31.70 30.02 32.58
CA PRO A 546 -33.14 29.92 32.77
C PRO A 546 -33.97 30.52 31.63
N LYS A 547 -35.16 29.95 31.36
CA LYS A 547 -36.09 30.40 30.29
C LYS A 547 -36.51 31.88 30.40
N MET A 548 -36.33 32.52 31.56
CA MET A 548 -36.65 33.93 31.79
C MET A 548 -35.75 34.91 31.02
N PHE A 549 -34.49 34.54 30.73
CA PHE A 549 -33.51 35.44 30.09
C PHE A 549 -33.68 35.49 28.57
N LYS A 550 -34.81 36.04 28.09
CA LYS A 550 -35.22 36.04 26.67
C LYS A 550 -34.10 36.45 25.70
N ASN A 551 -33.44 37.59 25.92
CA ASN A 551 -32.39 38.11 25.02
C ASN A 551 -31.18 37.15 24.94
N LEU A 552 -30.83 36.51 26.06
CA LEU A 552 -29.72 35.57 26.16
C LEU A 552 -30.09 34.21 25.53
N ARG A 553 -31.34 33.76 25.66
CA ARG A 553 -31.87 32.60 24.93
C ARG A 553 -31.93 32.83 23.41
N VAL A 554 -32.24 34.05 22.96
CA VAL A 554 -32.17 34.43 21.53
C VAL A 554 -30.73 34.41 21.03
N LEU A 555 -29.78 35.01 21.75
CA LEU A 555 -28.35 34.92 21.41
C LEU A 555 -27.88 33.46 21.33
N LEU A 556 -28.23 32.64 22.32
CA LEU A 556 -27.90 31.22 22.33
C LEU A 556 -28.51 30.48 21.13
N SER A 557 -29.74 30.81 20.73
CA SER A 557 -30.36 30.24 19.53
C SER A 557 -29.61 30.62 18.25
N ILE A 558 -29.17 31.87 18.12
CA ILE A 558 -28.36 32.33 16.98
C ILE A 558 -27.03 31.57 16.92
N VAL A 559 -26.33 31.42 18.05
CA VAL A 559 -25.07 30.66 18.11
C VAL A 559 -25.29 29.16 17.84
N THR A 560 -26.40 28.58 18.29
CA THR A 560 -26.73 27.16 18.02
C THR A 560 -27.02 26.93 16.53
N ILE A 561 -27.75 27.85 15.89
CA ILE A 561 -28.02 27.79 14.44
C ILE A 561 -26.73 27.99 13.65
N TYR A 562 -25.87 28.93 14.06
CA TYR A 562 -24.57 29.15 13.42
C TYR A 562 -23.65 27.93 13.56
N LEU A 563 -23.58 27.32 14.74
CA LEU A 563 -22.78 26.10 14.97
C LEU A 563 -23.24 24.94 14.07
N GLY A 564 -24.55 24.73 13.95
CA GLY A 564 -25.10 23.73 13.04
C GLY A 564 -24.84 24.06 11.56
N PHE A 565 -24.94 25.33 11.18
CA PHE A 565 -24.62 25.80 9.83
C PHE A 565 -23.12 25.63 9.49
N ALA A 566 -22.22 25.94 10.42
CA ALA A 566 -20.78 25.74 10.27
C ALA A 566 -20.46 24.27 10.01
N ALA A 567 -20.81 23.37 10.95
CA ALA A 567 -20.58 21.93 10.81
C ALA A 567 -21.26 21.29 9.58
N THR A 568 -22.38 21.86 9.11
CA THR A 568 -22.99 21.41 7.84
C THR A 568 -22.24 21.93 6.63
N THR A 569 -21.67 23.14 6.70
CA THR A 569 -20.87 23.73 5.62
C THR A 569 -19.57 22.96 5.45
N SER A 570 -18.86 22.68 6.55
CA SER A 570 -17.62 21.91 6.62
C SER A 570 -17.74 20.56 5.90
N PHE A 571 -18.72 19.75 6.29
CA PHE A 571 -19.03 18.49 5.61
C PHE A 571 -19.30 18.62 4.09
N PHE A 572 -19.83 19.75 3.62
CA PHE A 572 -20.04 20.00 2.20
C PHE A 572 -18.83 20.64 1.50
N VAL A 573 -17.87 21.21 2.22
CA VAL A 573 -16.58 21.65 1.70
C VAL A 573 -15.73 20.41 1.41
N ASP A 574 -15.53 19.54 2.42
CA ASP A 574 -14.94 18.20 2.26
C ASP A 574 -15.57 17.42 1.08
N LEU A 575 -16.90 17.43 0.94
CA LEU A 575 -17.56 16.63 -0.10
C LEU A 575 -17.47 17.21 -1.52
N LEU A 576 -17.25 18.53 -1.68
CA LEU A 576 -17.50 19.23 -2.96
C LEU A 576 -16.39 20.18 -3.44
N LEU A 577 -15.39 20.52 -2.63
CA LEU A 577 -14.33 21.44 -3.06
C LEU A 577 -13.38 20.79 -4.08
N CYS A 578 -13.05 19.51 -3.86
CA CYS A 578 -12.26 18.70 -4.77
C CYS A 578 -13.14 18.13 -5.90
N SER A 579 -12.78 18.45 -7.15
CA SER A 579 -13.55 18.07 -8.34
C SER A 579 -12.62 17.83 -9.54
N PRO A 580 -12.54 16.61 -10.09
CA PRO A 580 -13.27 15.40 -9.70
C PRO A 580 -12.88 14.84 -8.32
N ILE A 581 -13.83 14.21 -7.63
CA ILE A 581 -13.63 13.69 -6.26
C ILE A 581 -12.51 12.64 -6.14
N HIS A 582 -12.16 11.93 -7.22
CA HIS A 582 -11.10 10.92 -7.20
C HIS A 582 -9.69 11.52 -7.06
N TYR A 583 -9.52 12.83 -7.22
CA TYR A 583 -8.25 13.52 -6.98
C TYR A 583 -7.82 13.46 -5.50
N ASN A 584 -8.73 13.12 -4.58
CA ASN A 584 -8.37 12.83 -3.19
C ASN A 584 -7.63 11.50 -2.98
N TRP A 585 -7.63 10.63 -3.99
CA TRP A 585 -6.91 9.34 -3.98
C TRP A 585 -6.27 9.03 -5.34
N SER A 586 -5.97 10.07 -6.14
CA SER A 586 -5.15 9.93 -7.34
C SER A 586 -3.68 9.91 -6.93
N LEU A 587 -2.88 9.11 -7.65
CA LEU A 587 -1.43 9.02 -7.48
C LEU A 587 -0.68 9.90 -8.50
N ASP A 588 -1.42 10.63 -9.35
CA ASP A 588 -0.88 11.72 -10.14
C ASP A 588 -0.78 12.98 -9.27
N TYR A 589 0.44 13.50 -9.11
CA TYR A 589 0.73 14.66 -8.26
C TYR A 589 -0.04 15.92 -8.68
N ASP A 590 -0.22 16.17 -9.99
CA ASP A 590 -0.92 17.35 -10.50
C ASP A 590 -2.43 17.32 -10.16
N GLU A 591 -2.94 16.13 -9.85
CA GLU A 591 -4.30 15.86 -9.37
C GLU A 591 -4.36 15.85 -7.85
N GLN A 592 -3.43 15.15 -7.18
CA GLN A 592 -3.37 15.02 -5.72
C GLN A 592 -3.07 16.34 -5.00
N GLY A 593 -2.35 17.28 -5.65
CA GLY A 593 -2.22 18.67 -5.22
C GLY A 593 -3.54 19.48 -5.25
N ARG A 594 -4.64 18.88 -5.71
CA ARG A 594 -6.01 19.44 -5.69
C ARG A 594 -6.96 18.66 -4.78
N SER A 595 -6.43 17.70 -4.02
CA SER A 595 -7.15 17.06 -2.92
C SER A 595 -7.54 18.08 -1.84
N ILE A 596 -8.51 17.72 -1.00
CA ILE A 596 -8.98 18.53 0.14
C ILE A 596 -7.82 18.84 1.10
N TRP A 597 -7.08 17.79 1.49
CA TRP A 597 -5.98 17.85 2.44
C TRP A 597 -4.87 18.82 2.00
N ASN A 598 -4.46 18.75 0.72
CA ASN A 598 -3.43 19.61 0.14
C ASN A 598 -3.93 21.01 -0.26
N SER A 599 -5.24 21.29 -0.16
CA SER A 599 -5.84 22.55 -0.60
C SER A 599 -5.81 23.61 0.50
N TYR A 600 -4.87 24.56 0.41
CA TYR A 600 -4.83 25.77 1.26
C TYR A 600 -6.19 26.51 1.34
N ARG A 601 -6.99 26.47 0.27
CA ARG A 601 -8.33 27.09 0.24
C ARG A 601 -9.31 26.41 1.17
N ASP A 602 -9.21 25.09 1.28
CA ASP A 602 -10.07 24.23 2.08
C ASP A 602 -9.81 24.47 3.57
N PHE A 603 -8.56 24.23 3.98
CA PHE A 603 -8.03 24.53 5.30
C PHE A 603 -8.38 25.94 5.79
N TRP A 604 -8.34 26.95 4.92
CA TRP A 604 -8.65 28.33 5.31
C TRP A 604 -10.14 28.56 5.55
N ILE A 605 -11.03 27.90 4.80
CA ILE A 605 -12.47 27.91 5.06
C ILE A 605 -12.76 27.19 6.38
N GLU A 606 -12.20 25.99 6.57
CA GLU A 606 -12.47 25.19 7.75
C GLU A 606 -11.90 25.78 9.03
N TRP A 607 -10.69 26.34 8.97
CA TRP A 607 -10.14 27.07 10.10
C TRP A 607 -11.02 28.28 10.47
N MET A 608 -11.59 29.00 9.50
CA MET A 608 -12.49 30.13 9.78
C MET A 608 -13.82 29.68 10.41
N LEU A 609 -14.41 28.58 9.95
CA LEU A 609 -15.63 27.99 10.54
C LEU A 609 -15.38 27.49 11.97
N ASN A 610 -14.29 26.75 12.15
CA ASN A 610 -13.82 26.25 13.44
C ASN A 610 -13.54 27.41 14.43
N PHE A 611 -12.68 28.35 14.09
CA PHE A 611 -12.27 29.45 14.98
C PHE A 611 -13.42 30.42 15.30
N SER A 612 -14.30 30.72 14.33
CA SER A 612 -15.44 31.61 14.57
C SER A 612 -16.49 31.02 15.51
N THR A 613 -16.71 29.70 15.48
CA THR A 613 -17.61 29.04 16.46
C THR A 613 -17.07 29.12 17.89
N ASP A 614 -15.75 28.96 18.09
CA ASP A 614 -15.13 29.15 19.41
C ASP A 614 -15.29 30.58 19.92
N VAL A 615 -15.03 31.60 19.08
CA VAL A 615 -15.23 33.02 19.44
C VAL A 615 -16.65 33.29 19.93
N PHE A 616 -17.66 32.73 19.26
CA PHE A 616 -19.06 32.90 19.67
C PHE A 616 -19.38 32.20 21.00
N LEU A 617 -18.91 30.97 21.22
CA LEU A 617 -19.09 30.25 22.49
C LEU A 617 -18.38 30.95 23.65
N PHE A 618 -17.15 31.43 23.42
CA PHE A 618 -16.34 32.22 24.33
C PHE A 618 -17.02 33.54 24.74
N CYS A 619 -17.77 34.17 23.84
CA CYS A 619 -18.50 35.41 24.14
C CYS A 619 -19.75 35.22 25.02
N ILE A 620 -20.41 34.05 25.02
CA ILE A 620 -21.66 33.82 25.77
C ILE A 620 -21.53 34.17 27.27
N PRO A 621 -20.51 33.68 28.03
CA PRO A 621 -20.31 34.02 29.44
C PRO A 621 -20.28 35.51 29.77
N PHE A 622 -19.73 36.38 28.92
CA PHE A 622 -19.67 37.82 29.18
C PHE A 622 -21.07 38.45 29.25
N PHE A 623 -21.98 38.04 28.37
CA PHE A 623 -23.36 38.52 28.36
C PHE A 623 -24.14 38.03 29.60
N ILE A 624 -23.81 36.85 30.13
CA ILE A 624 -24.34 36.36 31.43
C ILE A 624 -23.86 37.28 32.57
N ILE A 625 -22.56 37.57 32.66
CA ILE A 625 -21.98 38.43 33.72
C ILE A 625 -22.61 39.82 33.73
N LYS A 626 -22.80 40.43 32.55
CA LYS A 626 -23.44 41.75 32.42
C LYS A 626 -24.91 41.76 32.87
N SER A 627 -25.55 40.60 32.92
CA SER A 627 -26.97 40.43 33.28
C SER A 627 -27.21 40.13 34.76
N LEU A 628 -26.20 39.68 35.53
CA LEU A 628 -26.40 38.99 36.82
C LEU A 628 -25.41 39.37 37.92
N LYS A 629 -25.94 39.67 39.12
CA LYS A 629 -25.14 39.92 40.35
C LYS A 629 -24.70 38.61 41.02
N LEU A 630 -23.75 37.92 40.40
CA LEU A 630 -23.22 36.64 40.88
C LEU A 630 -22.43 36.76 42.19
N ARG A 631 -22.48 35.70 43.02
CA ARG A 631 -21.68 35.56 44.25
C ARG A 631 -20.23 35.20 43.87
N GLN A 632 -19.22 35.71 44.58
CA GLN A 632 -17.81 35.62 44.14
C GLN A 632 -17.33 34.20 43.77
N ARG A 633 -17.80 33.14 44.47
CA ARG A 633 -17.47 31.74 44.12
C ARG A 633 -18.01 31.30 42.75
N GLN A 634 -19.21 31.75 42.37
CA GLN A 634 -19.77 31.53 41.02
C GLN A 634 -18.95 32.28 39.97
N LYS A 635 -18.49 33.50 40.30
CA LYS A 635 -17.63 34.31 39.42
C LYS A 635 -16.30 33.59 39.12
N PHE A 636 -15.66 32.98 40.13
CA PHE A 636 -14.46 32.16 39.91
C PHE A 636 -14.73 30.89 39.09
N GLY A 637 -15.84 30.19 39.34
CA GLY A 637 -16.23 29.04 38.51
C GLY A 637 -16.45 29.40 37.03
N LEU A 638 -17.06 30.56 36.78
CA LEU A 638 -17.27 31.08 35.43
C LEU A 638 -15.95 31.52 34.77
N ILE A 639 -15.00 32.10 35.52
CA ILE A 639 -13.63 32.38 35.05
C ILE A 639 -12.88 31.08 34.71
N GLY A 640 -13.10 29.99 35.45
CA GLY A 640 -12.51 28.68 35.14
C GLY A 640 -12.94 28.15 33.77
N VAL A 641 -14.24 28.22 33.45
CA VAL A 641 -14.75 27.91 32.10
C VAL A 641 -14.20 28.88 31.06
N PHE A 642 -14.01 30.14 31.44
CA PHE A 642 -13.47 31.19 30.57
C PHE A 642 -12.03 30.94 30.11
N SER A 643 -11.18 30.44 31.01
CA SER A 643 -9.79 30.07 30.67
C SER A 643 -9.69 28.88 29.72
N LEU A 644 -10.71 28.00 29.65
CA LEU A 644 -10.66 26.80 28.81
C LEU A 644 -10.89 27.11 27.32
N GLY A 645 -11.82 28.00 26.99
CA GLY A 645 -12.04 28.43 25.59
C GLY A 645 -10.85 29.20 24.99
N LEU A 646 -10.03 29.85 25.83
CA LEU A 646 -8.78 30.47 25.37
C LEU A 646 -7.72 29.44 24.95
N ILE A 647 -7.77 28.21 25.47
CA ILE A 647 -6.78 27.17 25.15
C ILE A 647 -7.07 26.57 23.76
N THR A 648 -8.33 26.23 23.45
CA THR A 648 -8.70 25.76 22.09
C THR A 648 -8.41 26.83 21.05
N MET A 649 -8.84 28.07 21.29
CA MET A 649 -8.55 29.20 20.40
C MET A 649 -7.04 29.44 20.21
N ALA A 650 -6.21 29.30 21.25
CA ALA A 650 -4.77 29.49 21.16
C ALA A 650 -4.08 28.38 20.35
N ILE A 651 -4.50 27.11 20.50
CA ILE A 651 -3.96 25.99 19.71
C ILE A 651 -4.42 26.09 18.25
N SER A 652 -5.69 26.39 18.01
CA SER A 652 -6.23 26.59 16.67
C SER A 652 -5.52 27.73 15.94
N PHE A 653 -5.28 28.86 16.63
CA PHE A 653 -4.50 29.97 16.08
C PHE A 653 -3.02 29.63 15.88
N ALA A 654 -2.42 28.81 16.76
CA ALA A 654 -1.06 28.33 16.58
C ALA A 654 -0.94 27.45 15.33
N ARG A 655 -1.87 26.51 15.09
CA ARG A 655 -1.93 25.71 13.86
C ARG A 655 -2.00 26.60 12.63
N PHE A 656 -2.94 27.54 12.60
CA PHE A 656 -3.05 28.49 11.49
C PHE A 656 -1.76 29.29 11.27
N MET A 657 -1.16 29.83 12.34
CA MET A 657 0.11 30.55 12.23
C MET A 657 1.23 29.68 11.67
N ILE A 658 1.38 28.42 12.12
CA ILE A 658 2.42 27.51 11.62
C ILE A 658 2.21 27.23 10.13
N TYR A 659 1.02 26.78 9.72
CA TYR A 659 0.69 26.54 8.31
C TYR A 659 0.80 27.79 7.42
N THR A 660 0.61 29.01 7.94
CA THR A 660 0.85 30.27 7.17
C THR A 660 2.29 30.78 7.22
N VAL A 661 3.16 30.18 8.02
CA VAL A 661 4.60 30.51 8.10
C VAL A 661 5.45 29.48 7.36
N SER A 662 4.90 28.28 7.15
CA SER A 662 5.44 27.26 6.25
C SER A 662 4.84 27.31 4.84
N ASP A 663 4.06 28.35 4.49
CA ASP A 663 3.37 28.47 3.18
C ASP A 663 2.56 27.20 2.76
N TYR A 664 1.95 26.53 3.74
CA TYR A 664 1.22 25.25 3.64
C TYR A 664 2.10 24.00 3.44
N ASP A 665 3.42 24.14 3.35
CA ASP A 665 4.40 23.06 3.22
C ASP A 665 4.70 22.44 4.61
N LEU A 666 3.92 21.41 4.98
CA LEU A 666 4.12 20.60 6.18
C LEU A 666 3.82 19.15 5.82
N GLY A 667 4.75 18.24 6.14
CA GLY A 667 4.52 16.81 5.92
C GLY A 667 3.31 16.29 6.69
N ASP A 668 2.54 15.39 6.07
CA ASP A 668 1.23 14.91 6.55
C ASP A 668 1.22 14.48 8.02
N ASN A 669 2.30 13.84 8.48
CA ASN A 669 2.47 13.42 9.87
C ASN A 669 2.45 14.60 10.86
N ASP A 670 3.15 15.69 10.57
CA ASP A 670 3.14 16.89 11.42
C ASP A 670 1.77 17.59 11.38
N GLY A 671 1.14 17.63 10.19
CA GLY A 671 -0.23 18.13 10.03
C GLY A 671 -1.25 17.34 10.86
N ALA A 672 -1.21 16.02 10.77
CA ALA A 672 -2.06 15.09 11.52
C ALA A 672 -1.82 15.17 13.03
N VAL A 673 -0.58 15.34 13.48
CA VAL A 673 -0.24 15.57 14.90
C VAL A 673 -0.85 16.87 15.42
N MET A 674 -0.80 17.97 14.65
CA MET A 674 -1.41 19.24 15.05
C MET A 674 -2.95 19.15 15.14
N CYS A 675 -3.60 18.53 14.15
CA CYS A 675 -5.04 18.29 14.18
C CYS A 675 -5.44 17.37 15.35
N THR A 676 -4.69 16.30 15.60
CA THR A 676 -4.90 15.41 16.75
C THR A 676 -4.78 16.16 18.07
N ALA A 677 -3.81 17.06 18.22
CA ALA A 677 -3.62 17.87 19.43
C ALA A 677 -4.78 18.86 19.67
N GLU A 678 -5.31 19.48 18.62
CA GLU A 678 -6.47 20.39 18.69
C GLU A 678 -7.76 19.64 19.08
N MET A 679 -8.03 18.49 18.46
CA MET A 679 -9.16 17.62 18.78
C MET A 679 -9.08 17.09 20.22
N CYS A 680 -7.93 16.53 20.62
CA CYS A 680 -7.71 16.03 21.98
C CYS A 680 -7.92 17.13 23.03
N THR A 681 -7.38 18.33 22.79
CA THR A 681 -7.53 19.44 23.73
C THR A 681 -8.99 19.91 23.82
N SER A 682 -9.72 19.95 22.71
CA SER A 682 -11.14 20.30 22.67
C SER A 682 -12.01 19.31 23.47
N LEU A 683 -11.73 18.01 23.37
CA LEU A 683 -12.38 16.95 24.16
C LEU A 683 -12.09 17.08 25.67
N ILE A 684 -10.83 17.36 26.04
CA ILE A 684 -10.43 17.61 27.44
C ILE A 684 -11.14 18.85 28.00
N VAL A 685 -11.15 19.95 27.24
CA VAL A 685 -11.80 21.23 27.58
C VAL A 685 -13.30 21.05 27.83
N ALA A 686 -14.01 20.34 26.95
CA ALA A 686 -15.45 20.09 27.11
C ALA A 686 -15.77 19.18 28.31
N SER A 687 -14.85 18.29 28.71
CA SER A 687 -15.05 17.32 29.80
C SER A 687 -14.83 17.92 31.20
N LEU A 688 -13.92 18.89 31.34
CA LEU A 688 -13.50 19.46 32.63
C LEU A 688 -14.63 20.02 33.52
N PRO A 689 -15.69 20.68 33.00
CA PRO A 689 -16.84 21.10 33.82
C PRO A 689 -17.52 19.96 34.59
N GLY A 690 -17.56 18.74 34.02
CA GLY A 690 -18.09 17.55 34.68
C GLY A 690 -17.13 16.97 35.73
N LEU A 691 -15.85 16.85 35.39
CA LEU A 691 -14.82 16.29 36.28
C LEU A 691 -14.63 17.10 37.58
N LYS A 692 -15.03 18.38 37.60
CA LYS A 692 -15.06 19.27 38.78
C LYS A 692 -15.56 18.57 40.06
N VAL A 693 -16.62 17.75 39.99
CA VAL A 693 -17.21 17.08 41.17
C VAL A 693 -16.24 16.08 41.79
N LEU A 694 -15.46 15.36 40.96
CA LEU A 694 -14.45 14.40 41.40
C LEU A 694 -13.22 15.13 41.95
N ILE A 695 -12.71 16.14 41.23
CA ILE A 695 -11.57 16.97 41.65
C ILE A 695 -11.84 17.62 43.02
N THR A 696 -13.04 18.19 43.21
CA THR A 696 -13.44 18.84 44.47
C THR A 696 -13.64 17.86 45.64
N ARG A 697 -13.84 16.57 45.35
CA ARG A 697 -13.84 15.49 46.38
C ARG A 697 -12.41 15.05 46.71
N GLY A 698 -11.56 14.82 45.71
CA GLY A 698 -10.16 14.42 45.89
C GLY A 698 -9.35 15.40 46.73
N ILE A 699 -9.41 16.70 46.40
CA ILE A 699 -8.67 17.76 47.11
C ILE A 699 -9.09 17.84 48.59
N LYS A 700 -10.38 17.65 48.91
CA LYS A 700 -10.85 17.63 50.31
C LYS A 700 -10.24 16.48 51.10
N ASN A 701 -10.16 15.29 50.51
CA ASN A 701 -9.56 14.11 51.16
C ASN A 701 -8.03 14.24 51.30
N ALA A 702 -7.35 14.90 50.35
CA ALA A 702 -5.93 15.23 50.49
C ALA A 702 -5.68 16.24 51.63
N SER A 703 -6.57 17.23 51.80
CA SER A 703 -6.42 18.30 52.79
C SER A 703 -6.57 17.89 54.26
N SER A 704 -7.00 16.65 54.55
CA SER A 704 -7.13 16.15 55.93
C SER A 704 -5.83 15.65 56.58
N THR A 705 -4.72 15.53 55.84
CA THR A 705 -3.46 14.93 56.34
C THR A 705 -2.52 15.99 56.96
N GLY A 706 -3.05 16.81 57.87
CA GLY A 706 -2.35 17.93 58.51
C GLY A 706 -1.93 17.67 59.97
N SER A 707 -0.68 17.26 60.16
CA SER A 707 0.14 17.24 61.40
C SER A 707 -0.54 17.58 62.74
N SER A 708 -0.58 16.63 63.67
CA SER A 708 -0.94 16.86 65.08
C SER A 708 0.16 17.61 65.85
N SER A 709 -0.05 18.90 66.15
CA SER A 709 0.79 19.64 67.10
C SER A 709 0.44 19.31 68.55
N GLY A 710 1.43 19.35 69.45
CA GLY A 710 1.27 18.96 70.85
C GLY A 710 1.57 20.06 71.88
N TYR A 711 1.56 19.65 73.15
CA TYR A 711 2.07 20.35 74.34
C TYR A 711 1.27 21.54 74.96
N ASN A 712 0.39 21.14 75.90
CA ASN A 712 0.43 21.53 77.32
C ASN A 712 0.04 22.95 77.82
N LYS A 713 -1.15 23.01 78.46
CA LYS A 713 -1.39 23.34 79.92
C LYS A 713 -1.14 24.79 80.43
N PRO A 714 -1.54 25.14 81.69
CA PRO A 714 -2.50 24.51 82.64
C PRO A 714 -3.50 25.49 83.34
N SER A 715 -4.25 24.95 84.32
CA SER A 715 -4.92 25.59 85.48
C SER A 715 -6.38 26.08 85.28
N ASN A 716 -7.28 26.03 86.29
CA ASN A 716 -7.11 25.57 87.69
C ASN A 716 -8.33 24.78 88.25
N THR A 717 -8.15 24.15 89.41
CA THR A 717 -9.09 23.24 90.13
C THR A 717 -9.93 24.00 91.19
N PRO A 718 -10.73 23.37 92.11
CA PRO A 718 -11.22 21.98 92.25
C PRO A 718 -12.74 21.83 92.53
N ASN A 719 -13.31 20.60 92.44
CA ASN A 719 -13.84 19.90 93.65
C ASN A 719 -14.32 18.44 93.47
N SER A 720 -14.17 17.69 94.57
CA SER A 720 -14.84 16.45 95.05
C SER A 720 -15.37 15.32 94.13
N GLN A 721 -14.90 14.11 94.42
CA GLN A 721 -15.62 12.83 94.70
C GLN A 721 -16.93 12.45 93.93
N SER A 722 -17.18 11.18 93.57
CA SER A 722 -16.33 9.98 93.55
C SER A 722 -16.94 8.83 92.70
N ARG A 723 -16.05 8.08 92.04
CA ARG A 723 -16.09 6.69 91.53
C ARG A 723 -17.41 5.87 91.48
N ILE A 724 -17.52 5.08 90.39
CA ILE A 724 -18.39 3.90 90.13
C ILE A 724 -19.79 4.21 89.57
N ALA A 725 -19.83 4.46 88.26
CA ALA A 725 -20.83 3.90 87.34
C ALA A 725 -20.31 4.05 85.88
N ASN A 726 -19.93 2.95 85.24
CA ASN A 726 -19.70 2.91 83.79
C ASN A 726 -21.01 2.54 83.06
N LEU A 727 -21.03 2.75 81.73
CA LEU A 727 -21.89 2.01 80.77
C LEU A 727 -23.36 2.46 80.54
N SER A 728 -23.70 3.75 80.57
CA SER A 728 -25.07 4.20 80.20
C SER A 728 -25.21 5.56 79.48
N SER A 729 -24.16 6.08 78.81
CA SER A 729 -24.21 7.40 78.14
C SER A 729 -23.58 7.46 76.74
N ARG A 730 -23.45 6.33 76.04
CA ARG A 730 -22.86 6.24 74.68
C ARG A 730 -23.84 5.83 73.55
N LEU A 731 -25.15 5.82 73.81
CA LEU A 731 -26.17 5.67 72.76
C LEU A 731 -27.19 6.82 72.80
N SER A 732 -27.95 6.95 71.71
CA SER A 732 -29.16 7.79 71.58
C SER A 732 -29.04 9.27 71.97
N ARG A 733 -28.14 10.01 71.30
CA ARG A 733 -28.40 11.41 70.95
C ARG A 733 -28.39 11.54 69.42
N PRO A 734 -29.49 11.97 68.77
CA PRO A 734 -29.63 11.87 67.32
C PRO A 734 -28.64 12.79 66.61
N ALA A 735 -27.85 12.23 65.69
CA ALA A 735 -26.94 13.00 64.86
C ALA A 735 -27.74 13.87 63.88
N LYS A 736 -27.45 15.18 63.85
CA LYS A 736 -27.84 16.01 62.71
C LYS A 736 -27.20 15.40 61.46
N ARG A 737 -28.01 14.97 60.48
CA ARG A 737 -27.51 14.77 59.11
C ARG A 737 -26.92 16.11 58.64
N PRO A 738 -25.76 16.13 57.97
CA PRO A 738 -25.33 17.33 57.28
C PRO A 738 -26.36 17.62 56.18
N SER A 739 -26.93 18.82 56.21
CA SER A 739 -27.62 19.37 55.04
C SER A 739 -26.60 19.49 53.92
N PHE A 740 -26.83 18.83 52.79
CA PHE A 740 -26.18 19.25 51.56
C PHE A 740 -26.69 20.67 51.23
N ASP A 741 -25.77 21.52 50.77
CA ASP A 741 -26.02 22.91 50.44
C ASP A 741 -26.42 22.94 48.96
N ASP A 742 -27.70 22.69 48.68
CA ASP A 742 -28.29 22.60 47.34
C ASP A 742 -28.41 24.01 46.68
N SER A 743 -27.34 24.80 46.74
CA SER A 743 -27.21 26.11 46.11
C SER A 743 -26.25 26.09 44.90
N GLU A 744 -26.26 24.97 44.16
CA GLU A 744 -25.47 24.82 42.93
C GLU A 744 -26.22 25.36 41.69
N PHE A 745 -25.75 26.51 41.21
CA PHE A 745 -26.03 27.13 39.90
C PHE A 745 -27.43 27.65 39.53
N GLU A 746 -28.47 27.53 40.36
CA GLU A 746 -29.70 28.33 40.11
C GLU A 746 -29.45 29.85 40.18
N LEU A 747 -29.90 30.57 39.16
CA LEU A 747 -29.73 32.03 39.01
C LEU A 747 -30.89 32.79 39.66
N ILE A 748 -30.94 32.77 41.00
CA ILE A 748 -31.98 33.41 41.80
C ILE A 748 -32.04 34.93 41.57
N SER A 749 -33.20 35.42 41.12
CA SER A 749 -33.47 36.85 40.95
C SER A 749 -33.91 37.52 42.26
N VAL A 750 -33.21 38.57 42.69
CA VAL A 750 -33.65 39.39 43.83
C VAL A 750 -34.73 40.37 43.36
N GLY A 751 -35.98 40.15 43.82
CA GLY A 751 -37.11 41.04 43.58
C GLY A 751 -36.94 42.42 44.23
N ALA A 752 -37.64 43.43 43.69
CA ALA A 752 -37.53 44.80 44.17
C ALA A 752 -38.09 44.98 45.60
N SER A 753 -37.45 45.86 46.36
CA SER A 753 -37.88 46.22 47.72
C SER A 753 -39.27 46.86 47.72
N ASN A 754 -40.13 46.45 48.65
CA ASN A 754 -41.29 47.26 49.04
C ASN A 754 -41.52 47.20 50.57
N LYS A 755 -42.31 48.14 51.08
CA LYS A 755 -42.29 48.58 52.49
C LYS A 755 -43.13 47.72 53.45
N GLN A 756 -42.88 47.94 54.73
CA GLN A 756 -43.64 47.44 55.88
C GLN A 756 -45.15 47.68 55.75
N PHE A 757 -45.96 46.74 56.26
CA PHE A 757 -47.06 47.10 57.15
C PHE A 757 -47.27 46.06 58.26
N SER A 758 -48.10 46.40 59.24
CA SER A 758 -48.35 45.64 60.48
C SER A 758 -49.67 44.84 60.43
N GLY A 759 -49.76 43.75 61.19
CA GLY A 759 -51.02 43.01 61.40
C GLY A 759 -50.83 41.78 62.30
N LYS A 760 -51.74 41.55 63.25
CA LYS A 760 -51.72 40.40 64.18
C LYS A 760 -52.93 39.46 63.96
N THR A 761 -52.68 38.17 64.20
CA THR A 761 -53.62 37.14 64.74
C THR A 761 -54.94 36.81 64.02
N ALA A 762 -55.05 35.53 63.61
CA ALA A 762 -56.16 34.56 63.81
C ALA A 762 -57.63 34.97 63.48
N SER A 763 -58.47 34.11 62.86
CA SER A 763 -58.34 32.77 62.25
C SER A 763 -59.60 32.51 61.35
N THR A 764 -60.08 31.34 60.89
CA THR A 764 -59.94 29.89 61.22
C THR A 764 -60.48 29.03 60.05
N THR A 765 -60.61 27.70 60.24
CA THR A 765 -61.41 26.71 59.46
C THR A 765 -61.06 26.46 57.97
N GLY A 766 -60.67 25.22 57.63
CA GLY A 766 -60.75 24.73 56.24
C GLY A 766 -59.73 23.67 55.78
N ASP A 767 -59.59 22.55 56.49
CA ASP A 767 -59.05 21.28 55.92
C ASP A 767 -60.20 20.58 55.12
N GLU A 768 -60.04 19.67 54.15
CA GLU A 768 -58.95 18.80 53.65
C GLU A 768 -59.04 18.79 52.09
N GLU A 769 -57.96 18.98 51.34
CA GLU A 769 -57.15 17.94 50.65
C GLU A 769 -57.59 17.65 49.18
N LEU A 770 -56.60 17.43 48.30
CA LEU A 770 -56.74 17.24 46.84
C LEU A 770 -55.62 16.31 46.35
N ASP A 771 -55.97 15.22 45.67
CA ASP A 771 -55.05 14.11 45.36
C ASP A 771 -54.34 14.24 43.99
N ASP A 772 -53.22 13.54 43.89
CA ASP A 772 -52.20 13.62 42.84
C ASP A 772 -52.51 12.76 41.60
N THR A 773 -51.97 13.14 40.42
CA THR A 773 -51.81 12.21 39.29
C THR A 773 -50.54 12.43 38.47
N GLN A 774 -49.44 11.77 38.85
CA GLN A 774 -48.60 11.10 37.85
C GLN A 774 -47.78 9.93 38.42
N ILE A 775 -47.62 8.89 37.62
CA ILE A 775 -47.14 7.57 38.07
C ILE A 775 -45.61 7.53 38.09
N THR A 776 -45.04 7.06 39.19
CA THR A 776 -43.61 6.73 39.30
C THR A 776 -43.41 5.22 39.28
N VAL A 777 -42.65 4.70 38.31
CA VAL A 777 -42.13 3.32 38.33
C VAL A 777 -40.78 3.32 39.05
N LYS A 778 -40.61 2.45 40.03
CA LYS A 778 -39.32 2.17 40.67
C LYS A 778 -38.81 0.78 40.29
N HIS A 779 -37.50 0.70 40.05
CA HIS A 779 -36.76 -0.55 40.20
C HIS A 779 -35.85 -0.42 41.42
N ASP A 780 -36.15 -1.18 42.47
CA ASP A 780 -35.25 -1.34 43.61
C ASP A 780 -34.33 -2.54 43.37
N PHE A 781 -33.02 -2.35 43.52
CA PHE A 781 -32.02 -3.42 43.45
C PHE A 781 -31.29 -3.55 44.78
N THR A 782 -31.38 -4.73 45.41
CA THR A 782 -30.69 -5.06 46.66
C THR A 782 -29.34 -5.71 46.37
N VAL A 783 -28.26 -5.15 46.90
CA VAL A 783 -26.93 -5.76 46.89
C VAL A 783 -26.57 -6.16 48.32
N GLU A 784 -26.51 -7.47 48.58
CA GLU A 784 -25.98 -7.98 49.85
C GLU A 784 -24.44 -8.03 49.84
N HIS A 785 -23.84 -7.98 51.03
CA HIS A 785 -22.41 -8.16 51.23
C HIS A 785 -22.18 -9.25 52.27
N GLY A 786 -21.98 -10.49 51.79
CA GLY A 786 -21.46 -11.59 52.59
C GLY A 786 -20.00 -11.34 52.99
N ARG A 787 -19.60 -11.83 54.17
CA ARG A 787 -18.27 -11.61 54.75
C ARG A 787 -17.68 -12.93 55.26
N ASP A 788 -16.35 -13.02 55.16
CA ASP A 788 -15.48 -14.04 55.78
C ASP A 788 -15.66 -15.49 55.17
N SER A 789 -14.65 -16.37 55.13
CA SER A 789 -13.30 -16.31 55.69
C SER A 789 -12.24 -17.21 54.98
N LYS A 790 -10.99 -16.70 54.91
CA LYS A 790 -9.69 -17.42 55.10
C LYS A 790 -9.20 -18.55 54.15
N ARG A 791 -7.89 -18.42 53.84
CA ARG A 791 -6.86 -19.44 53.48
C ARG A 791 -6.91 -20.10 52.09
N GLY A 792 -5.84 -19.91 51.33
CA GLY A 792 -5.45 -20.66 50.13
C GLY A 792 -4.10 -20.13 49.62
N SER A 793 -3.23 -20.98 49.08
CA SER A 793 -1.86 -20.62 48.67
C SER A 793 -1.76 -20.16 47.20
N TYR A 794 -0.58 -19.65 46.85
CA TYR A 794 0.07 -19.74 45.52
C TYR A 794 -0.18 -21.13 44.84
N GLN A 795 -0.05 -21.30 43.52
CA GLN A 795 0.97 -20.69 42.64
C GLN A 795 0.68 -20.87 41.11
N ASN A 796 1.35 -20.04 40.29
CA ASN A 796 1.89 -20.31 38.92
C ASN A 796 1.04 -20.31 37.62
N THR A 797 1.67 -19.71 36.59
CA THR A 797 1.77 -20.06 35.14
C THR A 797 0.59 -19.96 34.16
N THR A 798 0.72 -18.99 33.25
CA THR A 798 0.85 -19.15 31.77
C THR A 798 -0.31 -19.73 30.95
N SER A 799 -0.89 -18.92 30.04
CA SER A 799 -0.82 -19.13 28.56
C SER A 799 -1.67 -18.10 27.76
N LEU A 800 -1.15 -17.74 26.57
CA LEU A 800 -1.88 -17.28 25.37
C LEU A 800 -2.25 -18.56 24.53
N PRO A 801 -3.00 -18.53 23.40
CA PRO A 801 -3.44 -17.39 22.58
C PRO A 801 -4.96 -17.48 22.20
N PHE A 802 -5.29 -17.12 20.94
CA PHE A 802 -6.59 -17.12 20.24
C PHE A 802 -7.53 -15.94 20.57
N VAL A 803 -8.23 -15.35 19.59
CA VAL A 803 -8.21 -15.54 18.11
C VAL A 803 -7.71 -14.25 17.47
#